data_AF-A0A836B3G0-F1
#
_entry.id   AF-A0A836B3G0-F1
#
_cell.length_a   1.000
_cell.length_b   1.000
_cell.length_c   1.000
_cell.angle_alpha   90.00
_cell.angle_beta   90.00
_cell.angle_gamma   90.00
#
_symmetry.space_group_name_H-M   'P 1'
#
loop_
_entity.id
_entity.type
_entity.pdbx_description
1 polymer ?
#
loop_
_entity_poly.entity_id
_entity_poly.type
_entity_poly.pdbx_seq_one_letter_code
_entity_poly.pdbx_strand_id
1 'polypeptide(L)'
;MSELDQVLHDASSFGLQLLFRQSLVAPLLQAALEDAVTDLPWFAGRLVTIKGGREFDVACCNSGARLLVASTPATLAEVAAVLRSSAAFPVPGCASILNPYPPMLLPVDTDAIVRQKLPLAAVLLLHLRGGGALLLVSAYHGIVDFEALQSLAAHLSAAYNRRLAAWQQQAEAGDLLLGQQTAAGVGVRPPGPPPAANPRTGAFFHPHWAADVLAAAEAAEVAAAPAATGAGTHPPPAPPAAGGGAAPARPENYVMAQPRQMAAVVFHYIREVFVRGGGLEGRVVRVPAARLEQLKEQANRELQEQRQGQELEGGRIELHASSGGAAAGPHAGGQPPPPPSAEPQSQQKAAGRNGSGGAVGAATWVSARDAASARITQLLHALPVRRQGPMILLQIANMRGRMGTRLVGHTSTAAAAAATAATNDDDKHAAGGRGRGEPPSGPPAAAAAASAAKQGPAGAGAGLLLPRHQLGNMAYGVWLEHACPSAERLGHLAATIRTAITHHMAPQFRNALAHLRSLLAAPGADARRLTVTIVVGWRRRVECLFALEGPLLINHWIIRHELWQFGPEPPLEVLPAGDGSIPNLFLTVDSPPPTAAAEAAVAAAGAGAPPAAAAAAAAAGGSSSRSDLVMVVLLHKLAWRQLDAATGGDLAAAL
;
A
#
# COMPACT_ATOMS: atom_id res chain seq x y z
N MET A 1 -6.55 -20.15 -5.10
CA MET A 1 -5.68 -19.01 -4.71
C MET A 1 -4.55 -18.81 -5.74
N SER A 2 -3.99 -17.61 -5.85
CA SER A 2 -2.81 -17.31 -6.70
C SER A 2 -1.50 -17.79 -6.07
N GLU A 3 -0.39 -17.82 -6.82
CA GLU A 3 0.92 -18.20 -6.28
C GLU A 3 1.45 -17.18 -5.26
N LEU A 4 1.05 -15.91 -5.36
CA LEU A 4 1.43 -14.87 -4.40
C LEU A 4 0.69 -15.02 -3.06
N ASP A 5 -0.57 -15.43 -3.13
CA ASP A 5 -1.36 -15.76 -1.93
C ASP A 5 -0.68 -16.85 -1.10
N GLN A 6 -0.06 -17.83 -1.78
CA GLN A 6 0.72 -18.87 -1.11
C GLN A 6 1.95 -18.33 -0.39
N VAL A 7 2.55 -17.21 -0.83
CA VAL A 7 3.69 -16.60 -0.12
C VAL A 7 3.20 -15.80 1.09
N LEU A 8 2.04 -15.17 0.96
CA LEU A 8 1.50 -14.24 1.93
C LEU A 8 0.54 -14.90 2.93
N HIS A 9 0.47 -16.23 2.98
CA HIS A 9 -0.38 -16.93 3.94
C HIS A 9 -0.05 -16.52 5.39
N ASP A 10 1.23 -16.46 5.76
CA ASP A 10 1.61 -15.99 7.10
C ASP A 10 1.57 -14.46 7.26
N ALA A 11 1.10 -13.72 6.24
CA ALA A 11 0.77 -12.32 6.42
C ALA A 11 -0.49 -12.21 7.30
N SER A 12 -0.40 -11.35 8.31
CA SER A 12 -1.46 -11.04 9.24
C SER A 12 -2.71 -10.48 8.56
N SER A 13 -3.77 -10.23 9.33
CA SER A 13 -4.89 -9.44 8.80
C SER A 13 -4.52 -7.96 8.68
N PHE A 14 -5.12 -7.31 7.69
CA PHE A 14 -5.02 -5.87 7.50
C PHE A 14 -6.38 -5.29 7.15
N GLY A 15 -6.52 -3.97 7.27
CA GLY A 15 -7.81 -3.30 7.12
C GLY A 15 -7.71 -1.78 7.07
N LEU A 16 -8.87 -1.14 7.15
CA LEU A 16 -9.00 0.30 7.34
C LEU A 16 -9.88 0.61 8.54
N GLN A 17 -9.43 1.56 9.35
CA GLN A 17 -10.21 2.25 10.37
C GLN A 17 -10.83 3.52 9.76
N LEU A 18 -12.13 3.67 9.91
CA LEU A 18 -12.94 4.73 9.32
C LEU A 18 -13.74 5.41 10.44
N LEU A 19 -13.50 6.69 10.68
CA LEU A 19 -14.25 7.47 11.67
C LEU A 19 -15.41 8.21 10.98
N PHE A 20 -16.62 8.07 11.48
CA PHE A 20 -17.81 8.77 10.96
C PHE A 20 -18.39 9.73 11.99
N ARG A 21 -18.83 10.91 11.52
CA ARG A 21 -19.57 11.89 12.34
C ARG A 21 -20.94 11.37 12.75
N GLN A 22 -21.60 10.65 11.85
CA GLN A 22 -22.89 10.01 12.07
C GLN A 22 -22.72 8.62 12.68
N SER A 23 -23.70 8.19 13.49
CA SER A 23 -23.77 6.80 13.94
C SER A 23 -24.31 5.92 12.81
N LEU A 24 -23.68 4.76 12.62
CA LEU A 24 -24.13 3.78 11.63
C LEU A 24 -25.17 2.83 12.25
N VAL A 25 -26.20 2.44 11.50
CA VAL A 25 -27.27 1.59 12.03
C VAL A 25 -26.85 0.12 11.93
N ALA A 26 -26.55 -0.50 13.08
CA ALA A 26 -25.98 -1.85 13.14
C ALA A 26 -26.81 -2.93 12.41
N PRO A 27 -28.16 -3.00 12.53
CA PRO A 27 -28.96 -3.94 11.74
C PRO A 27 -28.85 -3.75 10.22
N LEU A 28 -28.75 -2.49 9.75
CA LEU A 28 -28.57 -2.22 8.32
C LEU A 28 -27.18 -2.65 7.85
N LEU A 29 -26.14 -2.43 8.68
CA LEU A 29 -24.78 -2.86 8.40
C LEU A 29 -24.65 -4.38 8.36
N GLN A 30 -25.33 -5.10 9.26
CA GLN A 30 -25.37 -6.56 9.23
C GLN A 30 -25.97 -7.07 7.91
N ALA A 31 -27.15 -6.58 7.55
CA ALA A 31 -27.81 -7.00 6.32
C ALA A 31 -27.03 -6.60 5.06
N ALA A 32 -26.34 -5.45 5.09
CA ALA A 32 -25.44 -5.04 4.02
C ALA A 32 -24.20 -5.95 3.91
N LEU A 33 -23.68 -6.44 5.03
CA LEU A 33 -22.58 -7.41 5.05
C LEU A 33 -23.02 -8.76 4.47
N GLU A 34 -24.23 -9.21 4.79
CA GLU A 34 -24.83 -10.40 4.19
C GLU A 34 -24.94 -10.28 2.66
N ASP A 35 -25.43 -9.14 2.15
CA ASP A 35 -25.48 -8.87 0.71
C ASP A 35 -24.07 -8.86 0.09
N ALA A 36 -23.12 -8.14 0.70
CA ALA A 36 -21.77 -7.99 0.19
C ALA A 36 -21.00 -9.30 0.11
N VAL A 37 -21.12 -10.17 1.13
CA VAL A 37 -20.48 -11.50 1.09
C VAL A 37 -21.25 -12.50 0.24
N THR A 38 -22.51 -12.23 -0.12
CA THR A 38 -23.22 -13.01 -1.14
C THR A 38 -22.65 -12.71 -2.52
N ASP A 39 -22.38 -11.44 -2.81
CA ASP A 39 -21.71 -11.02 -4.05
C ASP A 39 -20.24 -11.48 -4.08
N LEU A 40 -19.60 -11.57 -2.92
CA LEU A 40 -18.20 -11.91 -2.75
C LEU A 40 -18.03 -13.11 -1.79
N PRO A 41 -18.43 -14.33 -2.20
CA PRO A 41 -18.58 -15.52 -1.34
C PRO A 41 -17.31 -15.99 -0.62
N TRP A 42 -16.15 -15.65 -1.16
CA TRP A 42 -14.82 -15.88 -0.61
C TRP A 42 -14.60 -15.23 0.76
N PHE A 43 -15.16 -14.04 1.00
CA PHE A 43 -15.06 -13.38 2.31
C PHE A 43 -15.92 -14.07 3.38
N ALA A 44 -16.93 -14.83 2.96
CA ALA A 44 -17.69 -15.76 3.81
C ALA A 44 -17.14 -17.20 3.76
N GLY A 45 -16.03 -17.44 3.06
CA GLY A 45 -15.38 -18.73 2.94
C GLY A 45 -14.54 -19.09 4.16
N ARG A 46 -13.78 -20.19 4.03
CA ARG A 46 -12.80 -20.65 5.01
C ARG A 46 -11.51 -21.04 4.32
N LEU A 47 -10.38 -20.74 4.95
CA LEU A 47 -9.10 -21.23 4.49
C LEU A 47 -9.07 -22.74 4.71
N VAL A 48 -8.73 -23.49 3.66
CA VAL A 48 -8.56 -24.93 3.68
C VAL A 48 -7.19 -25.28 3.13
N THR A 49 -6.74 -26.50 3.39
CA THR A 49 -5.53 -27.01 2.80
C THR A 49 -5.87 -28.07 1.75
N ILE A 50 -5.16 -28.02 0.64
CA ILE A 50 -5.33 -28.94 -0.48
C ILE A 50 -4.03 -29.71 -0.74
N LYS A 51 -4.06 -30.68 -1.67
CA LYS A 51 -2.89 -31.47 -2.10
C LYS A 51 -2.12 -32.14 -0.95
N GLY A 52 -2.85 -32.66 0.03
CA GLY A 52 -2.27 -33.31 1.21
C GLY A 52 -1.68 -32.34 2.23
N GLY A 53 -2.22 -31.11 2.31
CA GLY A 53 -1.82 -30.11 3.31
C GLY A 53 -0.83 -29.06 2.79
N ARG A 54 -0.34 -29.18 1.57
CA ARG A 54 0.82 -28.45 1.03
C ARG A 54 0.50 -27.10 0.39
N GLU A 55 -0.75 -26.84 0.07
CA GLU A 55 -1.20 -25.57 -0.51
C GLU A 55 -2.46 -25.12 0.21
N PHE A 56 -2.67 -23.81 0.27
CA PHE A 56 -3.88 -23.20 0.80
C PHE A 56 -4.87 -22.91 -0.31
N ASP A 57 -6.16 -23.05 -0.02
CA ASP A 57 -7.23 -22.57 -0.88
C ASP A 57 -8.38 -22.01 -0.04
N VAL A 58 -9.33 -21.34 -0.70
CA VAL A 58 -10.53 -20.82 -0.04
C VAL A 58 -11.73 -21.68 -0.41
N ALA A 59 -12.27 -22.41 0.57
CA ALA A 59 -13.56 -23.06 0.43
C ALA A 59 -14.67 -22.00 0.57
N CYS A 60 -15.40 -21.71 -0.50
CA CYS A 60 -16.55 -20.79 -0.50
C CYS A 60 -17.79 -21.47 0.11
N CYS A 61 -17.69 -21.88 1.37
CA CYS A 61 -18.71 -22.64 2.09
C CYS A 61 -19.75 -21.76 2.80
N ASN A 62 -19.84 -20.47 2.47
CA ASN A 62 -20.80 -19.50 3.00
C ASN A 62 -20.93 -19.55 4.54
N SER A 63 -19.83 -19.78 5.24
CA SER A 63 -19.78 -19.85 6.71
C SER A 63 -19.79 -18.45 7.36
N GLY A 64 -19.96 -17.40 6.56
CA GLY A 64 -20.14 -16.02 7.00
C GLY A 64 -18.83 -15.29 7.27
N ALA A 65 -18.91 -13.96 7.21
CA ALA A 65 -17.93 -13.03 7.77
C ALA A 65 -18.30 -12.68 9.22
N ARG A 66 -17.34 -12.14 9.98
CA ARG A 66 -17.59 -11.73 11.37
C ARG A 66 -18.07 -10.28 11.42
N LEU A 67 -19.13 -10.02 12.17
CA LEU A 67 -19.54 -8.67 12.56
C LEU A 67 -19.49 -8.55 14.08
N LEU A 68 -18.77 -7.55 14.57
CA LEU A 68 -18.70 -7.18 15.98
C LEU A 68 -19.32 -5.80 16.14
N VAL A 69 -20.28 -5.67 17.07
CA VAL A 69 -20.91 -4.39 17.39
C VAL A 69 -20.64 -4.11 18.86
N ALA A 70 -20.08 -2.95 19.14
CA ALA A 70 -19.73 -2.51 20.48
C ALA A 70 -20.05 -1.03 20.66
N SER A 71 -19.97 -0.55 21.90
CA SER A 71 -20.04 0.86 22.23
C SER A 71 -18.92 1.23 23.21
N THR A 72 -18.52 2.49 23.21
CA THR A 72 -17.49 3.04 24.09
C THR A 72 -17.97 4.36 24.71
N PRO A 73 -17.56 4.68 25.95
CA PRO A 73 -17.80 6.00 26.54
C PRO A 73 -17.00 7.12 25.86
N ALA A 74 -16.03 6.80 24.98
CA ALA A 74 -15.27 7.79 24.23
C ALA A 74 -16.15 8.55 23.22
N THR A 75 -15.91 9.85 23.11
CA THR A 75 -16.58 10.76 22.18
C THR A 75 -15.88 10.78 20.82
N LEU A 76 -16.58 11.31 19.80
CA LEU A 76 -16.01 11.53 18.47
C LEU A 76 -14.71 12.35 18.50
N ALA A 77 -14.67 13.42 19.31
CA ALA A 77 -13.50 14.30 19.41
C ALA A 77 -12.29 13.59 20.03
N GLU A 78 -12.51 12.80 21.10
CA GLU A 78 -11.45 12.01 21.74
C GLU A 78 -10.90 10.96 20.78
N VAL A 79 -11.76 10.22 20.08
CA VAL A 79 -11.32 9.22 19.09
C VAL A 79 -10.58 9.86 17.92
N ALA A 80 -11.07 10.99 17.39
CA ALA A 80 -10.39 11.72 16.33
C ALA A 80 -9.00 12.22 16.79
N ALA A 81 -8.90 12.73 18.02
CA ALA A 81 -7.63 13.14 18.60
C ALA A 81 -6.64 11.97 18.71
N VAL A 82 -7.11 10.80 19.17
CA VAL A 82 -6.27 9.59 19.24
C VAL A 82 -5.82 9.16 17.85
N LEU A 83 -6.72 9.07 16.87
CA LEU A 83 -6.39 8.70 15.47
C LEU A 83 -5.40 9.68 14.83
N ARG A 84 -5.47 10.97 15.17
CA ARG A 84 -4.54 11.99 14.67
C ARG A 84 -3.20 11.99 15.41
N SER A 85 -3.15 11.45 16.62
CA SER A 85 -1.94 11.40 17.42
C SER A 85 -1.02 10.26 16.98
N SER A 86 0.27 10.41 17.26
CA SER A 86 1.27 9.35 17.08
C SER A 86 0.93 8.06 17.84
N ALA A 87 0.08 8.12 18.87
CA ALA A 87 -0.33 6.96 19.68
C ALA A 87 -1.41 6.08 19.01
N ALA A 88 -1.94 6.46 17.83
CA ALA A 88 -3.02 5.73 17.17
C ALA A 88 -2.64 4.31 16.74
N PHE A 89 -1.36 4.08 16.40
CA PHE A 89 -0.93 2.83 15.81
C PHE A 89 -0.36 1.90 16.88
N PRO A 90 -1.07 0.80 17.22
CA PRO A 90 -0.59 -0.14 18.23
C PRO A 90 0.71 -0.79 17.77
N VAL A 91 1.69 -0.85 18.67
CA VAL A 91 2.87 -1.71 18.53
C VAL A 91 2.41 -3.16 18.74
N PRO A 92 3.04 -4.17 18.08
CA PRO A 92 2.72 -5.58 18.32
C PRO A 92 2.65 -5.91 19.81
N GLY A 93 1.56 -6.54 20.24
CA GLY A 93 1.31 -6.90 21.64
C GLY A 93 0.60 -5.82 22.48
N CYS A 94 0.44 -4.60 21.99
CA CYS A 94 -0.39 -3.58 22.62
C CYS A 94 -1.78 -3.55 21.95
N ALA A 95 -2.85 -3.71 22.73
CA ALA A 95 -4.18 -3.39 22.24
C ALA A 95 -4.23 -1.88 21.94
N SER A 96 -4.65 -1.49 20.73
CA SER A 96 -4.95 -0.08 20.48
C SER A 96 -6.09 0.34 21.40
N ILE A 97 -6.02 1.53 21.97
CA ILE A 97 -7.14 2.10 22.74
C ILE A 97 -8.43 2.12 21.89
N LEU A 98 -8.28 2.23 20.56
CA LEU A 98 -9.39 2.31 19.61
C LEU A 98 -9.79 0.96 19.01
N ASN A 99 -8.90 -0.03 19.08
CA ASN A 99 -9.19 -1.41 18.73
C ASN A 99 -8.74 -2.29 19.89
N PRO A 100 -9.59 -2.46 20.93
CA PRO A 100 -9.30 -3.33 22.07
C PRO A 100 -9.52 -4.81 21.74
N TYR A 101 -10.07 -5.10 20.56
CA TYR A 101 -10.43 -6.44 20.10
C TYR A 101 -9.56 -7.02 18.95
N PRO A 102 -8.24 -6.71 18.79
CA PRO A 102 -7.47 -7.28 17.68
C PRO A 102 -7.53 -8.80 17.61
N PRO A 103 -7.40 -9.57 18.73
CA PRO A 103 -7.55 -11.02 18.70
C PRO A 103 -8.93 -11.51 18.28
N MET A 104 -9.96 -10.68 18.48
CA MET A 104 -11.35 -11.05 18.18
C MET A 104 -11.77 -10.68 16.76
N LEU A 105 -11.02 -9.86 16.03
CA LEU A 105 -11.37 -9.49 14.67
C LEU A 105 -11.03 -10.63 13.72
N LEU A 106 -9.73 -10.85 13.52
CA LEU A 106 -9.21 -11.90 12.67
C LEU A 106 -8.00 -12.54 13.35
N PRO A 107 -7.92 -13.88 13.35
CA PRO A 107 -6.70 -14.58 13.76
C PRO A 107 -5.50 -14.20 12.87
N VAL A 108 -4.31 -14.31 13.45
CA VAL A 108 -3.04 -14.03 12.75
C VAL A 108 -2.38 -15.33 12.27
N ASP A 109 -2.66 -16.46 12.95
CA ASP A 109 -2.07 -17.76 12.63
C ASP A 109 -2.87 -18.49 11.54
N THR A 110 -2.24 -18.68 10.38
CA THR A 110 -2.75 -19.45 9.24
C THR A 110 -3.24 -20.84 9.64
N ASP A 111 -2.48 -21.55 10.47
CA ASP A 111 -2.81 -22.91 10.86
C ASP A 111 -4.02 -22.94 11.79
N ALA A 112 -4.14 -21.97 12.70
CA ALA A 112 -5.35 -21.77 13.49
C ALA A 112 -6.55 -21.44 12.61
N ILE A 113 -6.40 -20.59 11.59
CA ILE A 113 -7.47 -20.27 10.63
C ILE A 113 -8.00 -21.55 9.99
N VAL A 114 -7.10 -22.38 9.46
CA VAL A 114 -7.49 -23.63 8.80
C VAL A 114 -8.13 -24.60 9.78
N ARG A 115 -7.48 -24.88 10.92
CA ARG A 115 -7.93 -25.90 11.88
C ARG A 115 -9.27 -25.55 12.52
N GLN A 116 -9.43 -24.29 12.94
CA GLN A 116 -10.64 -23.82 13.62
C GLN A 116 -11.69 -23.31 12.63
N LYS A 117 -11.38 -23.27 11.32
CA LYS A 117 -12.24 -22.70 10.29
C LYS A 117 -12.68 -21.28 10.67
N LEU A 118 -11.71 -20.40 10.90
CA LEU A 118 -11.96 -19.02 11.30
C LEU A 118 -12.37 -18.14 10.09
N PRO A 119 -13.13 -17.06 10.32
CA PRO A 119 -13.55 -16.15 9.26
C PRO A 119 -12.36 -15.47 8.58
N LEU A 120 -12.53 -15.14 7.30
CA LEU A 120 -11.49 -14.48 6.47
C LEU A 120 -11.71 -12.96 6.34
N ALA A 121 -12.89 -12.47 6.72
CA ALA A 121 -13.21 -11.06 6.83
C ALA A 121 -13.92 -10.76 8.16
N ALA A 122 -13.65 -9.58 8.69
CA ALA A 122 -14.33 -9.07 9.88
C ALA A 122 -14.62 -7.57 9.75
N VAL A 123 -15.79 -7.19 10.26
CA VAL A 123 -16.23 -5.81 10.43
C VAL A 123 -16.45 -5.55 11.90
N LEU A 124 -15.89 -4.46 12.43
CA LEU A 124 -16.19 -3.96 13.77
C LEU A 124 -16.82 -2.59 13.67
N LEU A 125 -18.01 -2.46 14.24
CA LEU A 125 -18.71 -1.21 14.45
C LEU A 125 -18.65 -0.83 15.93
N LEU A 126 -18.00 0.29 16.23
CA LEU A 126 -17.90 0.84 17.57
C LEU A 126 -18.67 2.17 17.65
N HIS A 127 -19.77 2.17 18.40
CA HIS A 127 -20.57 3.36 18.65
C HIS A 127 -19.92 4.26 19.71
N LEU A 128 -19.92 5.57 19.45
CA LEU A 128 -19.28 6.56 20.31
C LEU A 128 -20.31 7.31 21.17
N ARG A 129 -19.88 7.79 22.33
CA ARG A 129 -20.70 8.63 23.21
C ARG A 129 -21.04 9.94 22.52
N GLY A 130 -22.33 10.28 22.51
CA GLY A 130 -22.84 11.53 21.90
C GLY A 130 -23.04 11.45 20.39
N GLY A 131 -22.90 10.27 19.78
CA GLY A 131 -23.06 10.06 18.35
C GLY A 131 -21.73 9.84 17.62
N GLY A 132 -21.83 9.44 16.35
CA GLY A 132 -20.69 8.98 15.56
C GLY A 132 -20.44 7.48 15.67
N ALA A 133 -19.47 7.01 14.89
CA ALA A 133 -19.05 5.61 14.88
C ALA A 133 -17.61 5.47 14.38
N LEU A 134 -16.88 4.49 14.91
CA LEU A 134 -15.65 3.97 14.32
C LEU A 134 -15.98 2.63 13.65
N LEU A 135 -15.69 2.51 12.36
CA LEU A 135 -15.86 1.30 11.57
C LEU A 135 -14.49 0.76 11.18
N LEU A 136 -14.22 -0.50 11.50
CA LEU A 136 -13.03 -1.21 11.04
C LEU A 136 -13.46 -2.32 10.08
N VAL A 137 -12.94 -2.30 8.87
CA VAL A 137 -13.12 -3.37 7.88
C VAL A 137 -11.76 -4.03 7.66
N SER A 138 -11.70 -5.33 7.91
CA SER A 138 -10.45 -6.09 7.84
C SER A 138 -10.64 -7.41 7.11
N ALA A 139 -9.57 -7.88 6.47
CA ALA A 139 -9.51 -9.16 5.78
C ALA A 139 -8.16 -9.83 6.01
N TYR A 140 -8.14 -11.15 5.88
CA TYR A 140 -6.92 -11.95 5.95
C TYR A 140 -6.05 -11.69 4.70
N HIS A 141 -4.82 -11.18 4.91
CA HIS A 141 -3.95 -10.75 3.82
C HIS A 141 -3.50 -11.91 2.92
N GLY A 142 -3.47 -13.14 3.44
CA GLY A 142 -3.11 -14.31 2.65
C GLY A 142 -4.00 -14.56 1.43
N ILE A 143 -5.17 -13.93 1.32
CA ILE A 143 -6.08 -14.08 0.17
C ILE A 143 -6.48 -12.76 -0.50
N VAL A 144 -6.13 -11.63 0.11
CA VAL A 144 -6.68 -10.31 -0.21
C VAL A 144 -5.54 -9.30 -0.15
N ASP A 145 -5.41 -8.48 -1.19
CA ASP A 145 -4.63 -7.23 -1.13
C ASP A 145 -5.56 -6.02 -0.97
N PHE A 146 -4.98 -4.83 -0.90
CA PHE A 146 -5.74 -3.61 -0.63
C PHE A 146 -6.88 -3.35 -1.64
N GLU A 147 -6.75 -3.76 -2.89
CA GLU A 147 -7.79 -3.52 -3.91
C GLU A 147 -8.95 -4.50 -3.80
N ALA A 148 -8.65 -5.75 -3.44
CA ALA A 148 -9.68 -6.70 -3.04
C ALA A 148 -10.42 -6.22 -1.78
N LEU A 149 -9.72 -5.60 -0.83
CA LEU A 149 -10.35 -4.97 0.33
C LEU A 149 -11.24 -3.77 -0.05
N GLN A 150 -10.79 -2.91 -0.99
CA GLN A 150 -11.63 -1.83 -1.54
C GLN A 150 -12.88 -2.36 -2.25
N SER A 151 -12.76 -3.54 -2.89
CA SER A 151 -13.92 -4.19 -3.54
C SER A 151 -14.94 -4.65 -2.51
N LEU A 152 -14.50 -5.26 -1.39
CA LEU A 152 -15.39 -5.58 -0.26
C LEU A 152 -16.08 -4.32 0.27
N ALA A 153 -15.31 -3.25 0.50
CA ALA A 153 -15.85 -1.99 0.99
C ALA A 153 -16.90 -1.39 0.05
N ALA A 154 -16.65 -1.41 -1.27
CA ALA A 154 -17.59 -0.92 -2.27
C ALA A 154 -18.93 -1.65 -2.24
N HIS A 155 -18.93 -2.98 -2.16
CA HIS A 155 -20.17 -3.76 -2.07
C HIS A 155 -20.89 -3.51 -0.75
N LEU A 156 -20.13 -3.48 0.36
CA LEU A 156 -20.65 -3.26 1.70
C LEU A 156 -21.29 -1.86 1.85
N SER A 157 -20.61 -0.81 1.38
CA SER A 157 -21.11 0.57 1.45
C SER A 157 -22.31 0.79 0.53
N ALA A 158 -22.28 0.26 -0.70
CA ALA A 158 -23.41 0.35 -1.63
C ALA A 158 -24.66 -0.37 -1.09
N ALA A 159 -24.50 -1.56 -0.52
CA ALA A 159 -25.62 -2.29 0.10
C ALA A 159 -26.17 -1.55 1.32
N TYR A 160 -25.30 -1.01 2.17
CA TYR A 160 -25.70 -0.22 3.33
C TYR A 160 -26.49 1.03 2.92
N ASN A 161 -26.02 1.78 1.93
CA ASN A 161 -26.67 3.01 1.48
C ASN A 161 -28.03 2.77 0.83
N ARG A 162 -28.19 1.70 0.04
CA ARG A 162 -29.51 1.30 -0.50
C ARG A 162 -30.50 1.00 0.62
N ARG A 163 -30.06 0.28 1.65
CA ARG A 163 -30.90 -0.09 2.81
C ARG A 163 -31.24 1.12 3.67
N LEU A 164 -30.28 2.02 3.87
CA LEU A 164 -30.49 3.28 4.59
C LEU A 164 -31.53 4.15 3.90
N ALA A 165 -31.45 4.31 2.57
CA ALA A 165 -32.44 5.07 1.80
C ALA A 165 -33.85 4.47 1.90
N ALA A 166 -33.97 3.14 1.79
CA ALA A 166 -35.26 2.47 1.95
C ALA A 166 -35.84 2.62 3.37
N TRP A 167 -34.99 2.54 4.39
CA TRP A 167 -35.40 2.74 5.78
C TRP A 167 -35.87 4.17 6.04
N GLN A 168 -35.19 5.18 5.48
CA GLN A 168 -35.59 6.59 5.58
C GLN A 168 -36.94 6.85 4.90
N GLN A 169 -37.16 6.31 3.71
CA GLN A 169 -38.46 6.42 3.01
C GLN A 169 -39.61 5.79 3.83
N GLN A 170 -39.36 4.67 4.50
CA GLN A 170 -40.34 4.04 5.38
C GLN A 170 -40.62 4.87 6.63
N ALA A 171 -39.60 5.49 7.22
CA ALA A 171 -39.77 6.37 8.37
C ALA A 171 -40.61 7.61 8.01
N GLU A 172 -40.32 8.26 6.88
CA GLU A 172 -41.09 9.42 6.39
C GLU A 172 -42.55 9.04 6.08
N ALA A 173 -42.79 7.88 5.47
CA ALA A 173 -44.14 7.39 5.21
C ALA A 173 -44.90 7.06 6.51
N GLY A 174 -44.20 6.52 7.51
CA GLY A 174 -44.73 6.23 8.84
C GLY A 174 -45.12 7.50 9.61
N ASP A 175 -44.27 8.53 9.58
CA ASP A 175 -44.55 9.83 10.21
C ASP A 175 -45.73 10.55 9.56
N LEU A 176 -45.93 10.42 8.23
CA LEU A 176 -47.13 10.92 7.56
C LEU A 176 -48.40 10.21 8.00
N LEU A 177 -48.35 8.89 8.21
CA LEU A 177 -49.48 8.10 8.70
C LEU A 177 -49.78 8.38 10.19
N LEU A 178 -48.76 8.53 11.04
CA LEU A 178 -48.90 8.91 12.44
C LEU A 178 -49.33 10.38 12.61
N GLY A 179 -48.87 11.28 11.74
CA GLY A 179 -49.33 12.66 11.65
C GLY A 179 -50.80 12.77 11.24
N GLN A 180 -51.29 11.87 10.38
CA GLN A 180 -52.72 11.75 10.06
C GLN A 180 -53.53 11.06 11.17
N GLN A 181 -52.96 10.11 11.91
CA GLN A 181 -53.64 9.44 13.03
C GLN A 181 -53.70 10.29 14.31
N THR A 182 -52.74 11.18 14.53
CA THR A 182 -52.77 12.15 15.65
C THR A 182 -53.83 13.23 15.48
N ALA A 183 -54.26 13.51 14.23
CA ALA A 183 -55.46 14.32 13.97
C ALA A 183 -56.78 13.59 14.29
N ALA A 184 -56.75 12.26 14.49
CA ALA A 184 -57.92 11.41 14.77
C ALA A 184 -57.99 10.86 16.21
N GLY A 185 -57.12 11.30 17.13
CA GLY A 185 -57.32 11.08 18.57
C GLY A 185 -57.11 9.64 19.08
N VAL A 186 -56.26 8.82 18.45
CA VAL A 186 -55.95 7.46 18.91
C VAL A 186 -54.55 7.42 19.53
N GLY A 187 -54.48 7.05 20.82
CA GLY A 187 -53.25 7.05 21.62
C GLY A 187 -52.15 6.13 21.10
N VAL A 188 -50.95 6.70 20.92
CA VAL A 188 -49.75 6.01 20.43
C VAL A 188 -49.14 5.14 21.53
N ARG A 189 -48.97 3.85 21.25
CA ARG A 189 -48.27 2.89 22.11
C ARG A 189 -46.76 2.92 21.80
N PRO A 190 -45.86 2.97 22.81
CA PRO A 190 -44.41 3.07 22.59
C PRO A 190 -43.85 1.82 21.90
N PRO A 191 -42.75 1.95 21.12
CA PRO A 191 -42.12 0.83 20.42
C PRO A 191 -41.61 -0.21 21.42
N GLY A 192 -41.92 -1.48 21.14
CA GLY A 192 -41.46 -2.60 21.96
C GLY A 192 -39.93 -2.77 21.93
N PRO A 193 -39.35 -3.38 22.97
CA PRO A 193 -37.91 -3.60 23.07
C PRO A 193 -37.40 -4.45 21.88
N PRO A 194 -36.13 -4.25 21.47
CA PRO A 194 -35.54 -5.04 20.40
C PRO A 194 -35.51 -6.53 20.74
N PRO A 195 -35.61 -7.43 19.74
CA PRO A 195 -35.60 -8.87 19.96
C PRO A 195 -34.31 -9.31 20.67
N ALA A 196 -34.46 -10.22 21.63
CA ALA A 196 -33.36 -10.72 22.45
C ALA A 196 -32.23 -11.32 21.59
N ALA A 197 -30.99 -10.93 21.89
CA ALA A 197 -29.80 -11.42 21.23
C ALA A 197 -29.70 -12.95 21.31
N ASN A 198 -29.35 -13.58 20.19
CA ASN A 198 -29.19 -15.02 20.06
C ASN A 198 -28.06 -15.53 20.99
N PRO A 199 -28.33 -16.42 21.97
CA PRO A 199 -27.35 -16.85 22.97
C PRO A 199 -26.24 -17.76 22.42
N ARG A 200 -26.23 -18.10 21.12
CA ARG A 200 -25.23 -19.00 20.51
C ARG A 200 -23.89 -18.34 20.15
N THR A 201 -23.70 -17.04 20.36
CA THR A 201 -22.46 -16.31 19.99
C THR A 201 -21.42 -16.20 21.11
N GLY A 202 -21.68 -16.73 22.31
CA GLY A 202 -20.81 -16.52 23.49
C GLY A 202 -19.81 -17.64 23.86
N ALA A 203 -19.77 -18.76 23.15
CA ALA A 203 -19.13 -19.99 23.66
C ALA A 203 -17.87 -20.42 22.88
N PHE A 204 -16.89 -19.55 22.65
CA PHE A 204 -15.62 -19.96 22.02
C PHE A 204 -14.39 -19.13 22.43
N PHE A 205 -14.21 -18.74 23.70
CA PHE A 205 -12.96 -18.06 24.07
C PHE A 205 -12.40 -18.49 25.42
N HIS A 206 -11.13 -18.91 25.39
CA HIS A 206 -10.26 -19.14 26.53
C HIS A 206 -9.66 -17.78 26.96
N PRO A 207 -9.98 -17.25 28.15
CA PRO A 207 -9.61 -15.89 28.56
C PRO A 207 -8.11 -15.69 28.93
N HIS A 208 -7.25 -16.70 28.76
CA HIS A 208 -5.87 -16.69 29.28
C HIS A 208 -4.75 -16.59 28.23
N TRP A 209 -5.09 -16.56 26.94
CA TRP A 209 -4.10 -16.59 25.83
C TRP A 209 -3.01 -15.51 25.93
N ALA A 210 -3.34 -14.28 26.31
CA ALA A 210 -2.37 -13.19 26.40
C ALA A 210 -1.34 -13.43 27.53
N ALA A 211 -1.73 -14.08 28.63
CA ALA A 211 -0.83 -14.40 29.73
C ALA A 211 0.14 -15.52 29.35
N ASP A 212 -0.32 -16.52 28.58
CA ASP A 212 0.50 -17.66 28.16
C ASP A 212 1.60 -17.24 27.15
N VAL A 213 1.31 -16.29 26.27
CA VAL A 213 2.29 -15.74 25.32
C VAL A 213 3.34 -14.87 26.01
N LEU A 214 2.95 -14.07 27.00
CA LEU A 214 3.89 -13.27 27.80
C LEU A 214 4.79 -14.16 28.66
N ALA A 215 4.24 -15.20 29.27
CA ALA A 215 5.02 -16.18 30.04
C ALA A 215 6.02 -16.95 29.16
N ALA A 216 5.66 -17.26 27.91
CA ALA A 216 6.56 -17.91 26.97
C ALA A 216 7.72 -17.00 26.52
N ALA A 217 7.49 -15.69 26.42
CA ALA A 217 8.51 -14.70 26.08
C ALA A 217 9.53 -14.52 27.23
N GLU A 218 9.06 -14.44 28.49
CA GLU A 218 9.92 -14.38 29.67
C GLU A 218 10.77 -15.66 29.83
N ALA A 219 10.18 -16.83 29.58
CA ALA A 219 10.91 -18.11 29.62
C ALA A 219 12.01 -18.20 28.54
N ALA A 220 11.79 -17.61 27.37
CA ALA A 220 12.78 -17.55 26.30
C ALA A 220 13.94 -16.57 26.62
N GLU A 221 13.67 -15.51 27.39
CA GLU A 221 14.68 -14.55 27.84
C GLU A 221 15.62 -15.15 28.90
N VAL A 222 15.07 -15.96 29.81
CA VAL A 222 15.85 -16.68 30.85
C VAL A 222 16.71 -17.80 30.24
N ALA A 223 16.27 -18.43 29.16
CA ALA A 223 17.01 -19.48 28.47
C ALA A 223 18.19 -18.97 27.60
N ALA A 224 18.29 -17.66 27.37
CA ALA A 224 19.24 -17.06 26.43
C ALA A 224 20.53 -16.48 27.07
N ALA A 225 20.86 -16.84 28.32
CA ALA A 225 22.13 -16.45 28.95
C ALA A 225 23.32 -17.28 28.40
N PRO A 226 24.32 -16.68 27.74
CA PRO A 226 25.40 -17.46 27.13
C PRO A 226 26.54 -17.76 28.12
N ALA A 227 26.98 -19.02 28.16
CA ALA A 227 28.29 -19.40 28.68
C ALA A 227 29.37 -18.89 27.70
N ALA A 228 30.17 -17.94 28.15
CA ALA A 228 31.30 -17.41 27.39
C ALA A 228 32.39 -18.49 27.24
N THR A 229 32.70 -18.87 26.01
CA THR A 229 33.96 -19.52 25.66
C THR A 229 34.61 -18.76 24.51
N GLY A 230 35.86 -18.34 24.75
CA GLY A 230 36.61 -17.43 23.88
C GLY A 230 36.98 -18.06 22.54
N ALA A 231 36.99 -17.23 21.49
CA ALA A 231 37.56 -17.57 20.19
C ALA A 231 38.33 -16.37 19.62
N GLY A 232 39.47 -16.69 19.02
CA GLY A 232 40.54 -15.78 18.64
C GLY A 232 40.20 -14.70 17.63
N THR A 233 40.94 -13.61 17.74
CA THR A 233 40.94 -12.46 16.85
C THR A 233 41.67 -12.77 15.54
N HIS A 234 40.92 -12.95 14.45
CA HIS A 234 41.43 -12.71 13.10
C HIS A 234 40.53 -11.68 12.39
N PRO A 235 41.11 -10.61 11.80
CA PRO A 235 40.34 -9.64 11.04
C PRO A 235 39.84 -10.26 9.73
N PRO A 236 38.58 -9.99 9.32
CA PRO A 236 38.06 -10.47 8.05
C PRO A 236 38.78 -9.78 6.87
N PRO A 237 39.01 -10.48 5.75
CA PRO A 237 39.60 -9.89 4.56
C PRO A 237 38.67 -8.83 3.95
N ALA A 238 39.27 -7.75 3.45
CA ALA A 238 38.55 -6.67 2.79
C ALA A 238 37.78 -7.18 1.56
N PRO A 239 36.53 -6.75 1.34
CA PRO A 239 35.74 -7.17 0.20
C PRO A 239 36.36 -6.65 -1.11
N PRO A 240 36.30 -7.41 -2.21
CA PRO A 240 36.76 -6.95 -3.50
C PRO A 240 35.90 -5.78 -3.99
N ALA A 241 36.55 -4.74 -4.52
CA ALA A 241 35.88 -3.62 -5.18
C ALA A 241 35.07 -4.14 -6.37
N ALA A 242 33.75 -4.18 -6.21
CA ALA A 242 32.81 -4.54 -7.27
C ALA A 242 32.81 -3.44 -8.35
N GLY A 243 33.26 -3.78 -9.55
CA GLY A 243 33.13 -2.91 -10.71
C GLY A 243 31.66 -2.71 -11.06
N GLY A 244 31.24 -1.44 -11.17
CA GLY A 244 29.87 -0.99 -11.45
C GLY A 244 29.40 -1.28 -12.87
N GLY A 245 29.29 -2.55 -13.25
CA GLY A 245 28.34 -2.96 -14.28
C GLY A 245 26.94 -2.90 -13.69
N ALA A 246 25.97 -2.35 -14.44
CA ALA A 246 24.57 -2.28 -14.05
C ALA A 246 24.15 -3.62 -13.42
N ALA A 247 23.93 -3.63 -12.10
CA ALA A 247 23.53 -4.84 -11.42
C ALA A 247 22.24 -5.31 -12.12
N PRO A 248 22.20 -6.53 -12.70
CA PRO A 248 20.93 -7.08 -13.11
C PRO A 248 20.04 -7.04 -11.87
N ALA A 249 18.86 -6.45 -12.01
CA ALA A 249 17.87 -6.35 -10.95
C ALA A 249 17.85 -7.69 -10.20
N ARG A 250 18.37 -7.72 -8.98
CA ARG A 250 18.31 -8.93 -8.17
C ARG A 250 16.81 -9.16 -7.95
N PRO A 251 16.22 -10.19 -8.54
CA PRO A 251 14.82 -10.47 -8.26
C PRO A 251 14.73 -10.73 -6.76
N GLU A 252 13.64 -10.28 -6.14
CA GLU A 252 13.18 -10.94 -4.92
C GLU A 252 13.17 -12.44 -5.22
N ASN A 253 14.08 -13.17 -4.58
CA ASN A 253 14.12 -14.60 -4.76
C ASN A 253 13.13 -15.19 -3.76
N TYR A 254 12.27 -16.06 -4.22
CA TYR A 254 11.47 -16.87 -3.33
C TYR A 254 12.25 -18.14 -3.04
N VAL A 255 12.14 -18.65 -1.82
CA VAL A 255 12.83 -19.87 -1.42
C VAL A 255 11.89 -20.76 -0.64
N MET A 256 12.11 -22.06 -0.76
CA MET A 256 11.51 -23.05 0.12
C MET A 256 12.36 -23.14 1.40
N ALA A 257 11.97 -22.38 2.42
CA ALA A 257 12.65 -22.35 3.70
C ALA A 257 12.68 -23.74 4.35
N GLN A 258 13.82 -24.12 4.90
CA GLN A 258 13.93 -25.26 5.80
C GLN A 258 13.37 -24.89 7.17
N PRO A 259 12.82 -25.83 7.96
CA PRO A 259 12.33 -25.53 9.31
C PRO A 259 13.36 -24.82 10.20
N ARG A 260 14.64 -25.20 10.09
CA ARG A 260 15.75 -24.51 10.77
C ARG A 260 15.90 -23.06 10.34
N GLN A 261 15.60 -22.74 9.08
CA GLN A 261 15.63 -21.37 8.60
C GLN A 261 14.49 -20.55 9.19
N MET A 262 13.28 -21.11 9.32
CA MET A 262 12.17 -20.42 9.99
C MET A 262 12.45 -20.14 11.47
N ALA A 263 13.05 -21.08 12.19
CA ALA A 263 13.48 -20.84 13.58
C ALA A 263 14.54 -19.72 13.67
N ALA A 264 15.49 -19.71 12.74
CA ALA A 264 16.48 -18.63 12.65
C ALA A 264 15.83 -17.27 12.32
N VAL A 265 14.80 -17.23 11.47
CA VAL A 265 14.02 -16.00 11.21
C VAL A 265 13.43 -15.44 12.50
N VAL A 266 12.79 -16.27 13.33
CA VAL A 266 12.21 -15.84 14.62
C VAL A 266 13.30 -15.31 15.57
N PHE A 267 14.42 -16.02 15.68
CA PHE A 267 15.54 -15.56 16.51
C PHE A 267 16.12 -14.23 16.00
N HIS A 268 16.27 -14.08 14.69
CA HIS A 268 16.73 -12.84 14.07
C HIS A 268 15.74 -11.70 14.26
N TYR A 269 14.44 -11.96 14.15
CA TYR A 269 13.41 -10.99 14.47
C TYR A 269 13.58 -10.51 15.92
N ILE A 270 13.68 -11.43 16.88
CA ILE A 270 13.83 -11.06 18.29
C ILE A 270 15.08 -10.20 18.51
N ARG A 271 16.21 -10.63 17.95
CA ARG A 271 17.49 -9.95 18.07
C ARG A 271 17.47 -8.57 17.42
N GLU A 272 17.04 -8.46 16.17
CA GLU A 272 17.12 -7.20 15.43
C GLU A 272 16.07 -6.20 15.94
N VAL A 273 14.85 -6.65 16.18
CA VAL A 273 13.76 -5.77 16.61
C VAL A 273 13.89 -5.38 18.08
N PHE A 274 13.97 -6.33 19.00
CA PHE A 274 13.94 -6.02 20.43
C PHE A 274 15.33 -5.72 20.99
N VAL A 275 16.31 -6.58 20.73
CA VAL A 275 17.65 -6.43 21.34
C VAL A 275 18.42 -5.26 20.74
N ARG A 276 18.48 -5.14 19.41
CA ARG A 276 19.21 -4.05 18.73
C ARG A 276 18.36 -2.80 18.54
N GLY A 277 17.11 -2.97 18.13
CA GLY A 277 16.21 -1.87 17.79
C GLY A 277 15.48 -1.23 18.97
N GLY A 278 15.43 -1.91 20.12
CA GLY A 278 14.68 -1.47 21.31
C GLY A 278 13.16 -1.70 21.21
N GLY A 279 12.72 -2.53 20.26
CA GLY A 279 11.34 -2.76 19.88
C GLY A 279 10.89 -1.88 18.72
N LEU A 280 9.62 -2.01 18.35
CA LEU A 280 8.98 -1.19 17.32
C LEU A 280 8.19 -0.04 17.93
N GLU A 281 8.03 1.02 17.16
CA GLU A 281 7.16 2.14 17.45
C GLU A 281 6.50 2.58 16.15
N GLY A 282 5.16 2.63 16.17
CA GLY A 282 4.35 3.14 15.08
C GLY A 282 3.91 4.57 15.37
N ARG A 283 3.98 5.46 14.39
CA ARG A 283 3.44 6.82 14.49
C ARG A 283 2.60 7.16 13.26
N VAL A 284 1.58 7.99 13.46
CA VAL A 284 0.81 8.60 12.38
C VAL A 284 1.39 9.98 12.11
N VAL A 285 1.79 10.23 10.87
CA VAL A 285 2.37 11.50 10.41
C VAL A 285 1.47 12.04 9.31
N ARG A 286 1.06 13.30 9.43
CA ARG A 286 0.22 13.96 8.42
C ARG A 286 1.04 15.00 7.71
N VAL A 287 1.31 14.78 6.44
CA VAL A 287 2.04 15.72 5.59
C VAL A 287 1.01 16.61 4.90
N PRO A 288 0.99 17.92 5.17
CA PRO A 288 0.02 18.82 4.56
C PRO A 288 0.12 18.81 3.03
N ALA A 289 -1.02 18.92 2.35
CA ALA A 289 -1.10 19.01 0.89
C ALA A 289 -0.14 20.06 0.30
N ALA A 290 -0.07 21.24 0.93
CA ALA A 290 0.83 22.32 0.51
C ALA A 290 2.32 21.91 0.57
N ARG A 291 2.70 21.12 1.58
CA ARG A 291 4.08 20.66 1.74
C ARG A 291 4.44 19.59 0.69
N LEU A 292 3.50 18.70 0.39
CA LEU A 292 3.65 17.71 -0.69
C LEU A 292 3.83 18.36 -2.06
N GLU A 293 3.08 19.44 -2.34
CA GLU A 293 3.27 20.19 -3.58
C GLU A 293 4.63 20.91 -3.62
N GLN A 294 5.10 21.49 -2.51
CA GLN A 294 6.46 22.05 -2.45
C GLN A 294 7.53 21.00 -2.77
N LEU A 295 7.41 19.79 -2.21
CA LEU A 295 8.33 18.68 -2.49
C LEU A 295 8.30 18.29 -3.97
N LYS A 296 7.10 18.19 -4.55
CA LYS A 296 6.91 17.88 -5.97
C LYS A 296 7.49 18.96 -6.88
N GLU A 297 7.26 20.24 -6.57
CA GLU A 297 7.81 21.37 -7.31
C GLU A 297 9.34 21.39 -7.23
N GLN A 298 9.91 21.19 -6.04
CA GLN A 298 11.35 21.07 -5.86
C GLN A 298 11.92 19.92 -6.69
N ALA A 299 11.33 18.73 -6.60
CA ALA A 299 11.81 17.55 -7.31
C ALA A 299 11.74 17.73 -8.84
N ASN A 300 10.65 18.30 -9.36
CA ASN A 300 10.52 18.57 -10.80
C ASN A 300 11.49 19.66 -11.27
N ARG A 301 11.73 20.72 -10.48
CA ARG A 301 12.72 21.74 -10.80
C ARG A 301 14.14 21.15 -10.86
N GLU A 302 14.54 20.37 -9.85
CA GLU A 302 15.86 19.72 -9.83
C GLU A 302 16.05 18.77 -11.03
N LEU A 303 14.99 18.07 -11.43
CA LEU A 303 14.99 17.18 -12.59
C LEU A 303 15.13 17.94 -13.92
N GLN A 304 14.46 19.09 -14.06
CA GLN A 304 14.60 19.97 -15.23
C GLN A 304 16.01 20.55 -15.35
N GLU A 305 16.58 21.04 -14.26
CA GLU A 305 17.95 21.55 -14.23
C GLU A 305 18.97 20.47 -14.62
N GLN A 306 18.76 19.23 -14.14
CA GLN A 306 19.63 18.10 -14.50
C GLN A 306 19.57 17.80 -16.01
N ARG A 307 18.39 17.90 -16.63
CA ARG A 307 18.21 17.68 -18.07
C ARG A 307 18.87 18.77 -18.90
N GLN A 308 18.68 20.03 -18.54
CA GLN A 308 19.35 21.15 -19.19
C GLN A 308 20.88 21.02 -19.09
N GLY A 309 21.39 20.61 -17.93
CA GLY A 309 22.81 20.31 -17.76
C GLY A 309 23.31 19.20 -18.68
N GLN A 310 22.55 18.11 -18.82
CA GLN A 310 22.88 16.99 -19.72
C GLN A 310 22.81 17.38 -21.21
N GLU A 311 21.84 18.21 -21.60
CA GLU A 311 21.72 18.72 -22.97
C GLU A 311 22.89 19.64 -23.34
N LEU A 312 23.29 20.53 -22.43
CA LEU A 312 24.46 21.41 -22.63
C LEU A 312 25.77 20.62 -22.70
N GLU A 313 25.94 19.61 -21.85
CA GLU A 313 27.12 18.72 -21.89
C GLU A 313 27.14 17.88 -23.19
N GLY A 314 25.99 17.33 -23.59
CA GLY A 314 25.84 16.58 -24.85
C GLY A 314 26.18 17.43 -26.07
N GLY A 315 25.63 18.65 -26.15
CA GLY A 315 25.93 19.59 -27.22
C GLY A 315 27.40 20.01 -27.26
N ARG A 316 28.07 20.13 -26.10
CA ARG A 316 29.50 20.42 -26.03
C ARG A 316 30.35 19.26 -26.57
N ILE A 317 29.96 18.01 -26.31
CA ILE A 317 30.65 16.83 -26.86
C ILE A 317 30.48 16.77 -28.39
N GLU A 318 29.28 17.05 -28.91
CA GLU A 318 29.03 17.07 -30.35
C GLU A 318 29.78 18.20 -31.08
N LEU A 319 29.88 19.38 -30.47
CA LEU A 319 30.69 20.50 -30.98
C LEU A 319 32.20 20.17 -31.01
N HIS A 320 32.71 19.46 -30.01
CA HIS A 320 34.11 18.99 -30.00
C HIS A 320 34.36 17.84 -30.99
N ALA A 321 33.38 16.95 -31.20
CA ALA A 321 33.49 15.88 -32.19
C ALA A 321 33.44 16.40 -33.64
N SER A 322 32.62 17.42 -33.91
CA SER A 322 32.49 18.03 -35.24
C SER A 322 33.66 18.95 -35.62
N SER A 323 34.36 19.54 -34.65
CA SER A 323 35.54 20.39 -34.90
C SER A 323 36.85 19.62 -35.13
N GLY A 324 36.90 18.31 -34.85
CA GLY A 324 38.08 17.45 -35.05
C GLY A 324 38.26 16.89 -36.47
N GLY A 325 37.35 17.16 -37.40
CA GLY A 325 37.29 16.48 -38.71
C GLY A 325 38.02 17.13 -39.89
N ALA A 326 38.68 18.29 -39.73
CA ALA A 326 39.15 19.09 -40.88
C ALA A 326 40.67 19.34 -40.96
N ALA A 327 41.50 18.45 -40.38
CA ALA A 327 42.96 18.55 -40.51
C ALA A 327 43.59 17.23 -41.01
N ALA A 328 43.13 16.74 -42.17
CA ALA A 328 43.92 15.81 -42.98
C ALA A 328 44.93 16.63 -43.80
N GLY A 329 46.03 17.02 -43.16
CA GLY A 329 47.23 17.51 -43.86
C GLY A 329 48.04 16.31 -44.39
N PRO A 330 48.47 16.31 -45.66
CA PRO A 330 49.28 15.23 -46.21
C PRO A 330 50.75 15.45 -45.82
N HIS A 331 51.27 14.68 -44.87
CA HIS A 331 52.72 14.59 -44.66
C HIS A 331 53.20 13.15 -44.73
N ALA A 332 53.76 12.84 -45.90
CA ALA A 332 54.74 11.80 -46.10
C ALA A 332 56.03 12.12 -45.33
N GLY A 333 56.67 11.10 -44.76
CA GLY A 333 58.11 11.14 -44.46
C GLY A 333 58.52 10.62 -43.08
N GLY A 334 59.12 9.42 -43.07
CA GLY A 334 60.26 9.10 -42.20
C GLY A 334 59.97 8.72 -40.75
N GLN A 335 59.82 7.42 -40.48
CA GLN A 335 59.86 6.84 -39.14
C GLN A 335 61.27 6.28 -38.85
N PRO A 336 61.99 6.73 -37.82
CA PRO A 336 63.12 5.98 -37.26
C PRO A 336 62.64 5.05 -36.12
N PRO A 337 63.32 3.92 -35.87
CA PRO A 337 62.91 2.94 -34.87
C PRO A 337 63.22 3.41 -33.43
N PRO A 338 62.40 3.05 -32.42
CA PRO A 338 62.64 3.43 -31.04
C PRO A 338 63.66 2.49 -30.35
N PRO A 339 64.47 3.00 -29.41
CA PRO A 339 65.36 2.17 -28.58
C PRO A 339 64.62 1.46 -27.44
N PRO A 340 65.13 0.32 -26.95
CA PRO A 340 64.56 -0.38 -25.80
C PRO A 340 65.13 0.20 -24.51
N SER A 341 64.28 0.76 -23.65
CA SER A 341 64.65 1.05 -22.27
C SER A 341 63.44 0.84 -21.37
N ALA A 342 63.60 -0.16 -20.52
CA ALA A 342 62.68 -0.57 -19.50
C ALA A 342 62.64 0.46 -18.37
N GLU A 343 61.45 0.92 -18.00
CA GLU A 343 61.09 1.27 -16.63
C GLU A 343 59.56 1.29 -16.50
N PRO A 344 58.97 0.65 -15.48
CA PRO A 344 57.54 0.54 -15.33
C PRO A 344 57.00 1.86 -14.74
N GLN A 345 56.71 2.83 -15.61
CA GLN A 345 55.88 3.96 -15.21
C GLN A 345 54.49 3.43 -14.87
N SER A 346 54.18 3.54 -13.58
CA SER A 346 52.87 3.40 -12.98
C SER A 346 51.84 4.11 -13.83
N GLN A 347 51.11 3.32 -14.62
CA GLN A 347 49.80 3.70 -15.13
C GLN A 347 48.95 4.07 -13.91
N GLN A 348 48.91 5.36 -13.59
CA GLN A 348 47.73 6.01 -13.06
C GLN A 348 46.64 5.80 -14.10
N LYS A 349 46.06 4.60 -14.03
CA LYS A 349 44.79 4.22 -14.60
C LYS A 349 43.80 5.14 -13.94
N ALA A 350 43.59 6.31 -14.57
CA ALA A 350 42.47 7.19 -14.30
C ALA A 350 41.26 6.27 -14.24
N ALA A 351 40.78 6.05 -13.03
CA ALA A 351 39.68 5.15 -12.76
C ALA A 351 38.56 5.57 -13.70
N GLY A 352 38.18 4.66 -14.59
CA GLY A 352 37.12 4.88 -15.54
C GLY A 352 35.92 5.40 -14.77
N ARG A 353 35.64 6.69 -14.95
CA ARG A 353 34.28 7.22 -14.93
C ARG A 353 33.57 6.49 -16.06
N ASN A 354 33.23 5.23 -15.79
CA ASN A 354 32.26 4.49 -16.56
C ASN A 354 30.94 5.18 -16.25
N GLY A 355 30.69 6.26 -16.99
CA GLY A 355 29.39 6.85 -17.14
C GLY A 355 28.50 5.78 -17.75
N SER A 356 27.91 4.96 -16.90
CA SER A 356 26.64 4.30 -17.17
C SER A 356 25.58 5.40 -17.25
N GLY A 357 25.68 6.26 -18.28
CA GLY A 357 24.61 7.11 -18.78
C GLY A 357 23.51 6.28 -19.44
N GLY A 358 23.23 5.10 -18.90
CA GLY A 358 22.13 4.24 -19.30
C GLY A 358 20.83 4.88 -18.83
N ALA A 359 20.35 5.86 -19.59
CA ALA A 359 18.97 6.35 -19.63
C ALA A 359 18.19 6.39 -18.30
N VAL A 360 18.82 6.82 -17.19
CA VAL A 360 18.11 7.12 -15.93
C VAL A 360 17.18 8.37 -16.09
N GLY A 361 17.09 8.95 -17.30
CA GLY A 361 16.38 10.20 -17.61
C GLY A 361 14.96 10.08 -18.19
N ALA A 362 14.32 8.90 -18.24
CA ALA A 362 13.06 8.74 -18.97
C ALA A 362 11.86 9.50 -18.34
N ALA A 363 11.79 9.59 -17.00
CA ALA A 363 10.65 10.24 -16.35
C ALA A 363 10.66 11.76 -16.62
N THR A 364 9.65 12.26 -17.32
CA THR A 364 9.50 13.70 -17.62
C THR A 364 8.91 14.53 -16.48
N TRP A 365 8.34 13.86 -15.49
CA TRP A 365 7.75 14.45 -14.30
C TRP A 365 7.74 13.43 -13.16
N VAL A 366 7.64 13.92 -11.93
CA VAL A 366 7.46 13.10 -10.73
C VAL A 366 6.20 13.52 -9.97
N SER A 367 5.50 12.56 -9.35
CA SER A 367 4.34 12.85 -8.51
C SER A 367 4.77 13.29 -7.10
N ALA A 368 3.83 13.87 -6.35
CA ALA A 368 4.06 14.21 -4.94
C ALA A 368 4.42 12.98 -4.07
N ARG A 369 3.86 11.81 -4.38
CA ARG A 369 4.20 10.55 -3.70
C ARG A 369 5.61 10.09 -4.04
N ASP A 370 6.03 10.20 -5.30
CA ASP A 370 7.41 9.85 -5.70
C ASP A 370 8.41 10.77 -4.97
N ALA A 371 8.11 12.07 -4.87
CA ALA A 371 8.93 13.03 -4.14
C ALA A 371 8.94 12.76 -2.63
N ALA A 372 7.79 12.45 -2.02
CA ALA A 372 7.70 12.08 -0.61
C ALA A 372 8.51 10.80 -0.30
N SER A 373 8.37 9.75 -1.11
CA SER A 373 9.13 8.50 -0.99
C SER A 373 10.63 8.73 -1.12
N ALA A 374 11.06 9.55 -2.09
CA ALA A 374 12.45 9.95 -2.24
C ALA A 374 12.97 10.70 -1.01
N ARG A 375 12.18 11.65 -0.49
CA ARG A 375 12.55 12.45 0.68
C ARG A 375 12.66 11.59 1.95
N ILE A 376 11.72 10.69 2.20
CA ILE A 376 11.78 9.71 3.30
C ILE A 376 13.05 8.88 3.20
N THR A 377 13.35 8.39 2.00
CA THR A 377 14.54 7.57 1.72
C THR A 377 15.83 8.35 2.04
N GLN A 378 15.92 9.63 1.62
CA GLN A 378 17.05 10.51 1.96
C GLN A 378 17.20 10.69 3.48
N LEU A 379 16.11 11.01 4.18
CA LEU A 379 16.11 11.25 5.62
C LEU A 379 16.53 10.00 6.39
N LEU A 380 15.97 8.84 6.06
CA LEU A 380 16.32 7.58 6.71
C LEU A 380 17.76 7.16 6.41
N HIS A 381 18.25 7.36 5.20
CA HIS A 381 19.65 7.04 4.88
C HIS A 381 20.63 7.96 5.62
N ALA A 382 20.25 9.22 5.88
CA ALA A 382 21.09 10.15 6.63
C ALA A 382 21.29 9.76 8.11
N LEU A 383 20.46 8.87 8.65
CA LEU A 383 20.58 8.41 10.03
C LEU A 383 21.91 7.67 10.26
N PRO A 384 22.62 7.92 11.37
CA PRO A 384 23.91 7.29 11.66
C PRO A 384 23.90 5.77 11.52
N VAL A 385 22.79 5.12 11.90
CA VAL A 385 22.69 3.66 11.84
C VAL A 385 22.50 3.11 10.43
N ARG A 386 22.04 3.92 9.48
CA ARG A 386 21.78 3.51 8.08
C ARG A 386 22.83 4.01 7.10
N ARG A 387 23.53 5.10 7.41
CA ARG A 387 24.48 5.79 6.50
C ARG A 387 25.70 4.95 6.09
N GLN A 388 25.97 3.83 6.75
CA GLN A 388 27.19 3.03 6.55
C GLN A 388 27.15 2.12 5.32
N GLY A 389 25.99 1.94 4.68
CA GLY A 389 25.82 1.00 3.58
C GLY A 389 24.74 1.41 2.59
N PRO A 390 24.58 0.65 1.49
CA PRO A 390 23.52 0.90 0.54
C PRO A 390 22.16 0.76 1.22
N MET A 391 21.19 1.53 0.76
CA MET A 391 19.79 1.41 1.15
C MET A 391 19.02 0.69 0.05
N ILE A 392 18.22 -0.29 0.46
CA ILE A 392 17.25 -0.94 -0.40
C ILE A 392 15.89 -0.29 -0.16
N LEU A 393 15.25 0.17 -1.22
CA LEU A 393 13.87 0.65 -1.22
C LEU A 393 12.99 -0.38 -1.94
N LEU A 394 11.93 -0.80 -1.25
CA LEU A 394 10.88 -1.68 -1.75
C LEU A 394 9.59 -0.88 -1.87
N GLN A 395 9.30 -0.41 -3.08
CA GLN A 395 8.11 0.39 -3.35
C GLN A 395 7.00 -0.51 -3.89
N ILE A 396 5.97 -0.74 -3.07
CA ILE A 396 4.86 -1.64 -3.39
C ILE A 396 3.82 -0.90 -4.24
N ALA A 397 3.35 -1.56 -5.30
CA ALA A 397 2.20 -1.09 -6.07
C ALA A 397 1.30 -2.23 -6.55
N ASN A 398 0.06 -1.85 -6.91
CA ASN A 398 -0.92 -2.72 -7.52
C ASN A 398 -0.52 -3.08 -8.98
N MET A 399 -0.50 -4.37 -9.28
CA MET A 399 -0.14 -4.95 -10.56
C MET A 399 -1.34 -5.19 -11.49
N ARG A 400 -2.59 -5.17 -11.00
CA ARG A 400 -3.79 -5.44 -11.84
C ARG A 400 -3.87 -4.51 -13.04
N GLY A 401 -3.73 -3.20 -12.82
CA GLY A 401 -3.75 -2.21 -13.89
C GLY A 401 -2.50 -2.23 -14.79
N ARG A 402 -1.37 -2.75 -14.27
CA ARG A 402 -0.07 -2.76 -14.97
C ARG A 402 0.16 -4.01 -15.82
N MET A 403 -0.51 -5.10 -15.47
CA MET A 403 -0.41 -6.36 -16.19
C MET A 403 -1.30 -6.39 -17.43
N GLY A 404 -2.41 -5.64 -17.41
CA GLY A 404 -3.38 -5.56 -18.48
C GLY A 404 -2.98 -4.65 -19.66
N THR A 405 -2.11 -3.67 -19.43
CA THR A 405 -1.59 -2.81 -20.50
C THR A 405 -0.54 -3.58 -21.29
N ARG A 406 -0.94 -4.15 -22.44
CA ARG A 406 0.04 -4.40 -23.49
C ARG A 406 0.73 -3.06 -23.76
N LEU A 407 2.05 -3.05 -23.71
CA LEU A 407 2.88 -2.04 -24.37
C LEU A 407 2.54 -2.11 -25.86
N VAL A 408 1.38 -1.56 -26.26
CA VAL A 408 1.14 -1.18 -27.65
C VAL A 408 2.27 -0.21 -27.93
N GLY A 409 3.11 -0.58 -28.90
CA GLY A 409 4.44 -0.02 -29.08
C GLY A 409 4.47 1.50 -29.00
N HIS A 410 5.61 2.04 -28.57
CA HIS A 410 5.96 3.45 -28.53
C HIS A 410 5.81 4.15 -29.90
N THR A 411 4.60 4.33 -30.40
CA THR A 411 4.24 5.38 -31.35
C THR A 411 3.76 6.56 -30.52
N SER A 412 4.66 7.53 -30.34
CA SER A 412 4.42 8.90 -29.90
C SER A 412 3.58 9.09 -28.62
N THR A 413 4.27 9.46 -27.55
CA THR A 413 3.74 9.92 -26.26
C THR A 413 2.84 11.16 -26.33
N ALA A 414 2.65 11.78 -27.50
CA ALA A 414 1.72 12.90 -27.69
C ALA A 414 0.25 12.45 -27.72
N ALA A 415 -0.07 11.24 -28.21
CA ALA A 415 -1.46 10.82 -28.39
C ALA A 415 -2.12 10.30 -27.10
N ALA A 416 -1.36 9.71 -26.18
CA ALA A 416 -1.89 9.20 -24.89
C ALA A 416 -2.18 10.32 -23.88
N ALA A 417 -1.41 11.42 -23.91
CA ALA A 417 -1.71 12.63 -23.14
C ALA A 417 -3.00 13.31 -23.66
N ALA A 418 -3.25 13.27 -24.96
CA ALA A 418 -4.49 13.77 -25.55
C ALA A 418 -5.71 12.87 -25.26
N ALA A 419 -5.55 11.54 -25.24
CA ALA A 419 -6.65 10.62 -24.95
C ALA A 419 -7.11 10.61 -23.48
N THR A 420 -6.25 11.04 -22.54
CA THR A 420 -6.62 11.20 -21.12
C THR A 420 -7.17 12.61 -20.82
N ALA A 421 -6.93 13.57 -21.72
CA ALA A 421 -7.55 14.90 -21.68
C ALA A 421 -8.90 14.95 -22.43
N ALA A 422 -9.08 14.13 -23.47
CA ALA A 422 -10.27 14.13 -24.34
C ALA A 422 -11.48 13.36 -23.80
N THR A 423 -11.36 12.60 -22.70
CA THR A 423 -12.52 11.95 -22.06
C THR A 423 -13.21 12.83 -21.01
N ASN A 424 -12.80 14.09 -20.86
CA ASN A 424 -13.36 15.05 -19.90
C ASN A 424 -14.10 16.24 -20.54
N ASP A 425 -14.37 16.22 -21.86
CA ASP A 425 -14.84 17.43 -22.58
C ASP A 425 -16.08 17.23 -23.47
N ASP A 426 -16.94 16.24 -23.18
CA ASP A 426 -18.16 15.96 -23.97
C ASP A 426 -19.46 16.03 -23.15
N ASP A 427 -19.58 16.99 -22.24
CA ASP A 427 -20.87 17.30 -21.61
C ASP A 427 -21.04 18.82 -21.37
N LYS A 428 -21.23 19.57 -22.47
CA LYS A 428 -21.85 20.90 -22.45
C LYS A 428 -22.29 21.35 -23.85
N HIS A 429 -23.55 21.08 -24.17
CA HIS A 429 -24.52 21.95 -24.88
C HIS A 429 -25.50 21.12 -25.74
N ALA A 430 -26.74 20.96 -25.27
CA ALA A 430 -27.94 21.04 -26.12
C ALA A 430 -29.20 21.09 -25.24
N ALA A 431 -29.61 22.31 -24.88
CA ALA A 431 -31.00 22.59 -24.54
C ALA A 431 -31.76 22.89 -25.84
N GLY A 432 -32.91 22.24 -26.04
CA GLY A 432 -33.97 22.72 -26.93
C GLY A 432 -34.47 21.72 -27.97
N GLY A 433 -35.66 21.15 -27.75
CA GLY A 433 -36.40 20.44 -28.80
C GLY A 433 -37.62 19.69 -28.30
N ARG A 434 -38.79 20.33 -28.35
CA ARG A 434 -40.12 19.73 -28.10
C ARG A 434 -40.44 18.65 -29.14
N GLY A 435 -41.06 17.55 -28.72
CA GLY A 435 -41.75 16.62 -29.62
C GLY A 435 -42.53 15.53 -28.88
N ARG A 436 -43.86 15.56 -28.99
CA ARG A 436 -44.83 14.59 -28.46
C ARG A 436 -44.71 13.22 -29.13
N GLY A 437 -45.02 12.14 -28.40
CA GLY A 437 -45.36 10.84 -28.96
C GLY A 437 -45.52 9.76 -27.87
N GLU A 438 -46.75 9.30 -27.69
CA GLU A 438 -47.24 8.29 -26.73
C GLU A 438 -46.67 6.85 -26.90
N PRO A 439 -46.88 5.95 -25.90
CA PRO A 439 -46.16 4.68 -25.75
C PRO A 439 -46.91 3.48 -26.37
N PRO A 440 -46.28 2.28 -26.34
CA PRO A 440 -47.06 1.11 -25.97
C PRO A 440 -46.42 0.22 -24.90
N SER A 441 -47.34 -0.27 -24.09
CA SER A 441 -47.34 -1.34 -23.09
C SER A 441 -46.79 -2.70 -23.55
N GLY A 442 -46.18 -3.45 -22.61
CA GLY A 442 -46.22 -4.93 -22.60
C GLY A 442 -44.95 -5.65 -22.09
N PRO A 443 -44.99 -6.39 -20.95
CA PRO A 443 -43.97 -7.37 -20.52
C PRO A 443 -44.26 -8.77 -21.16
N PRO A 444 -43.47 -9.88 -20.99
CA PRO A 444 -42.64 -10.23 -19.83
C PRO A 444 -41.38 -11.14 -20.06
N ALA A 445 -40.80 -11.56 -18.93
CA ALA A 445 -40.21 -12.88 -18.65
C ALA A 445 -38.71 -13.16 -18.87
N ALA A 446 -38.17 -13.82 -17.84
CA ALA A 446 -36.83 -14.35 -17.70
C ALA A 446 -36.58 -15.61 -18.56
N ALA A 447 -35.34 -15.78 -19.03
CA ALA A 447 -34.77 -17.09 -19.30
C ALA A 447 -33.23 -17.00 -19.35
N ALA A 448 -32.59 -17.71 -18.42
CA ALA A 448 -31.21 -18.12 -18.55
C ALA A 448 -31.09 -19.16 -19.68
N ALA A 449 -30.09 -19.01 -20.55
CA ALA A 449 -29.50 -20.15 -21.26
C ALA A 449 -28.16 -19.76 -21.90
N ALA A 450 -27.21 -20.65 -21.71
CA ALA A 450 -25.88 -20.66 -22.29
C ALA A 450 -25.92 -20.69 -23.83
N SER A 451 -24.90 -20.10 -24.45
CA SER A 451 -24.56 -20.37 -25.84
C SER A 451 -23.05 -20.32 -26.02
N ALA A 452 -22.47 -21.50 -26.11
CA ALA A 452 -21.10 -21.75 -26.52
C ALA A 452 -20.88 -21.27 -27.96
N ALA A 453 -19.97 -20.31 -28.15
CA ALA A 453 -19.47 -19.92 -29.46
C ALA A 453 -18.09 -20.56 -29.71
N LYS A 454 -18.03 -21.34 -30.78
CA LYS A 454 -16.88 -22.01 -31.40
C LYS A 454 -15.56 -21.23 -31.28
N GLN A 455 -14.58 -21.86 -30.63
CA GLN A 455 -13.17 -21.49 -30.72
C GLN A 455 -12.60 -21.97 -32.06
N GLY A 456 -12.22 -21.04 -32.93
CA GLY A 456 -11.28 -21.30 -34.03
C GLY A 456 -9.83 -21.24 -33.49
N PRO A 457 -8.89 -22.01 -34.07
CA PRO A 457 -7.51 -22.02 -33.59
C PRO A 457 -6.73 -20.82 -34.15
N ALA A 458 -5.78 -20.33 -33.34
CA ALA A 458 -4.70 -19.40 -33.72
C ALA A 458 -5.10 -17.97 -34.14
N GLY A 459 -5.10 -17.06 -33.17
CA GLY A 459 -5.08 -15.61 -33.40
C GLY A 459 -4.43 -14.88 -32.23
N ALA A 460 -3.15 -14.53 -32.41
CA ALA A 460 -2.31 -13.61 -31.63
C ALA A 460 -2.95 -12.93 -30.38
N GLY A 461 -2.78 -13.59 -29.23
CA GLY A 461 -2.89 -13.09 -27.85
C GLY A 461 -3.87 -11.94 -27.61
N ALA A 462 -5.10 -12.25 -27.20
CA ALA A 462 -5.86 -11.29 -26.40
C ALA A 462 -5.06 -11.03 -25.11
N GLY A 463 -4.66 -9.78 -24.87
CA GLY A 463 -4.03 -9.41 -23.61
C GLY A 463 -5.01 -9.72 -22.47
N LEU A 464 -4.63 -10.60 -21.56
CA LEU A 464 -5.44 -10.97 -20.41
C LEU A 464 -5.52 -9.75 -19.47
N LEU A 465 -6.54 -8.90 -19.66
CA LEU A 465 -6.90 -7.87 -18.69
C LEU A 465 -7.36 -8.60 -17.43
N LEU A 466 -6.55 -8.55 -16.38
CA LEU A 466 -6.93 -9.08 -15.08
C LEU A 466 -8.10 -8.24 -14.55
N PRO A 467 -9.26 -8.86 -14.24
CA PRO A 467 -10.40 -8.11 -13.73
C PRO A 467 -10.01 -7.30 -12.49
N ARG A 468 -10.47 -6.05 -12.39
CA ARG A 468 -10.19 -5.21 -11.20
C ARG A 468 -10.70 -5.85 -9.90
N HIS A 469 -11.75 -6.67 -10.01
CA HIS A 469 -12.35 -7.43 -8.92
C HIS A 469 -11.71 -8.81 -8.72
N GLN A 470 -10.64 -9.15 -9.45
CA GLN A 470 -9.94 -10.41 -9.23
C GLN A 470 -9.33 -10.43 -7.83
N LEU A 471 -9.68 -11.45 -7.07
CA LEU A 471 -9.13 -11.71 -5.75
C LEU A 471 -7.75 -12.34 -5.79
N GLY A 472 -7.13 -12.36 -4.63
CA GLY A 472 -5.73 -12.70 -4.47
C GLY A 472 -4.84 -11.47 -4.51
N ASN A 473 -3.62 -11.69 -4.05
CA ASN A 473 -2.58 -10.68 -3.97
C ASN A 473 -2.02 -10.39 -5.36
N MET A 474 -2.16 -9.14 -5.78
CA MET A 474 -1.58 -8.59 -7.00
C MET A 474 -0.77 -7.34 -6.66
N ALA A 475 -0.16 -7.31 -5.47
CA ALA A 475 0.79 -6.29 -5.06
C ALA A 475 2.22 -6.79 -5.29
N TYR A 476 3.11 -5.92 -5.77
CA TYR A 476 4.52 -6.24 -5.93
C TYR A 476 5.40 -5.05 -5.58
N GLY A 477 6.53 -5.31 -4.91
CA GLY A 477 7.55 -4.33 -4.59
C GLY A 477 8.57 -4.22 -5.71
N VAL A 478 8.83 -3.01 -6.23
CA VAL A 478 10.01 -2.80 -7.06
C VAL A 478 11.24 -2.63 -6.17
N TRP A 479 12.29 -3.39 -6.46
CA TRP A 479 13.55 -3.36 -5.74
C TRP A 479 14.48 -2.28 -6.29
N LEU A 480 14.87 -1.33 -5.44
CA LEU A 480 15.83 -0.28 -5.77
C LEU A 480 16.98 -0.29 -4.76
N GLU A 481 18.19 -0.53 -5.25
CA GLU A 481 19.41 -0.47 -4.43
C GLU A 481 20.14 0.84 -4.73
N HIS A 482 20.27 1.69 -3.72
CA HIS A 482 20.94 2.98 -3.81
C HIS A 482 22.14 3.01 -2.88
N ALA A 483 23.30 3.39 -3.40
CA ALA A 483 24.53 3.42 -2.62
C ALA A 483 24.52 4.53 -1.55
N CYS A 484 23.93 5.70 -1.85
CA CYS A 484 23.90 6.83 -0.93
C CYS A 484 22.72 7.79 -1.22
N PRO A 485 21.46 7.37 -0.97
CA PRO A 485 20.28 8.20 -1.26
C PRO A 485 20.36 9.62 -0.68
N SER A 486 20.91 9.78 0.53
CA SER A 486 21.02 11.09 1.19
C SER A 486 21.94 12.09 0.48
N ALA A 487 22.79 11.64 -0.45
CA ALA A 487 23.64 12.51 -1.25
C ALA A 487 23.07 12.78 -2.66
N GLU A 488 22.01 12.06 -3.05
CA GLU A 488 21.35 12.25 -4.34
C GLU A 488 20.43 13.48 -4.31
N ARG A 489 20.26 14.13 -5.47
CA ARG A 489 19.24 15.18 -5.65
C ARG A 489 17.85 14.56 -5.50
N LEU A 490 16.93 15.29 -4.87
CA LEU A 490 15.56 14.83 -4.66
C LEU A 490 14.88 14.49 -5.99
N GLY A 491 15.05 15.36 -7.00
CA GLY A 491 14.49 15.16 -8.34
C GLY A 491 15.00 13.89 -9.01
N HIS A 492 16.28 13.57 -8.85
CA HIS A 492 16.91 12.39 -9.43
C HIS A 492 16.40 11.09 -8.79
N LEU A 493 16.36 11.05 -7.46
CA LEU A 493 15.88 9.89 -6.72
C LEU A 493 14.39 9.64 -6.98
N ALA A 494 13.56 10.69 -6.97
CA ALA A 494 12.13 10.59 -7.29
C ALA A 494 11.90 10.10 -8.73
N ALA A 495 12.69 10.59 -9.70
CA ALA A 495 12.61 10.13 -11.09
C ALA A 495 13.04 8.66 -11.24
N THR A 496 14.02 8.22 -10.46
CA THR A 496 14.46 6.81 -10.43
C THR A 496 13.37 5.90 -9.88
N ILE A 497 12.74 6.28 -8.76
CA ILE A 497 11.58 5.59 -8.20
C ILE A 497 10.45 5.49 -9.24
N ARG A 498 10.09 6.61 -9.85
CA ARG A 498 9.04 6.67 -10.88
C ARG A 498 9.35 5.76 -12.07
N THR A 499 10.59 5.81 -12.56
CA THR A 499 11.06 4.99 -13.68
C THR A 499 10.97 3.51 -13.33
N ALA A 500 11.40 3.13 -12.13
CA ALA A 500 11.36 1.76 -11.67
C ALA A 500 9.92 1.21 -11.56
N ILE A 501 9.01 1.97 -10.96
CA ILE A 501 7.59 1.62 -10.88
C ILE A 501 6.98 1.48 -12.29
N THR A 502 7.33 2.37 -13.21
CA THR A 502 6.72 2.43 -14.54
C THR A 502 7.26 1.36 -15.50
N HIS A 503 8.58 1.14 -15.50
CA HIS A 503 9.26 0.35 -16.52
C HIS A 503 9.81 -0.99 -16.02
N HIS A 504 10.15 -1.11 -14.73
CA HIS A 504 10.83 -2.31 -14.21
C HIS A 504 9.91 -3.23 -13.42
N MET A 505 8.88 -2.67 -12.77
CA MET A 505 8.00 -3.43 -11.88
C MET A 505 7.25 -4.57 -12.59
N ALA A 506 6.62 -4.33 -13.74
CA ALA A 506 5.87 -5.38 -14.45
C ALA A 506 6.75 -6.53 -14.99
N PRO A 507 7.91 -6.27 -15.62
CA PRO A 507 8.87 -7.32 -15.95
C PRO A 507 9.34 -8.12 -14.73
N GLN A 508 9.72 -7.43 -13.64
CA GLN A 508 10.17 -8.10 -12.40
C GLN A 508 9.07 -8.97 -11.82
N PHE A 509 7.82 -8.47 -11.77
CA PHE A 509 6.68 -9.22 -11.29
C PHE A 509 6.40 -10.48 -12.11
N ARG A 510 6.50 -10.42 -13.44
CA ARG A 510 6.34 -11.61 -14.31
C ARG A 510 7.41 -12.65 -14.03
N ASN A 511 8.66 -12.20 -13.85
CA ASN A 511 9.77 -13.09 -13.53
C ASN A 511 9.58 -13.73 -12.14
N ALA A 512 9.15 -12.94 -11.15
CA ALA A 512 8.79 -13.41 -9.82
C ALA A 512 7.68 -14.48 -9.87
N LEU A 513 6.59 -14.23 -10.60
CA LEU A 513 5.51 -15.20 -10.79
C LEU A 513 5.99 -16.49 -11.49
N ALA A 514 6.84 -16.37 -12.52
CA ALA A 514 7.40 -17.53 -13.21
C ALA A 514 8.29 -18.36 -12.26
N HIS A 515 9.13 -17.69 -11.47
CA HIS A 515 9.96 -18.32 -10.44
C HIS A 515 9.09 -19.03 -9.40
N LEU A 516 8.09 -18.36 -8.85
CA LEU A 516 7.14 -18.90 -7.87
C LEU A 516 6.46 -20.17 -8.37
N ARG A 517 5.94 -20.14 -9.61
CA ARG A 517 5.36 -21.32 -10.26
C ARG A 517 6.36 -22.47 -10.37
N SER A 518 7.59 -22.17 -10.75
CA SER A 518 8.64 -23.20 -10.85
C SER A 518 8.93 -23.84 -9.49
N LEU A 519 8.93 -23.07 -8.40
CA LEU A 519 9.15 -23.61 -7.05
C LEU A 519 7.97 -24.46 -6.57
N LEU A 520 6.74 -23.99 -6.80
CA LEU A 520 5.52 -24.70 -6.40
C LEU A 520 5.26 -25.97 -7.24
N ALA A 521 5.77 -26.03 -8.47
CA ALA A 521 5.68 -27.20 -9.33
C ALA A 521 6.68 -28.31 -8.96
N ALA A 522 7.68 -28.04 -8.12
CA ALA A 522 8.69 -29.04 -7.75
C ALA A 522 8.07 -30.19 -6.94
N PRO A 523 8.46 -31.46 -7.18
CA PRO A 523 8.00 -32.59 -6.37
C PRO A 523 8.32 -32.40 -4.88
N GLY A 524 7.29 -32.49 -4.04
CA GLY A 524 7.43 -32.28 -2.59
C GLY A 524 7.45 -30.80 -2.15
N ALA A 525 7.23 -29.86 -3.06
CA ALA A 525 7.00 -28.46 -2.73
C ALA A 525 5.86 -28.31 -1.71
N ASP A 526 6.08 -27.43 -0.73
CA ASP A 526 5.11 -27.09 0.32
C ASP A 526 5.03 -25.56 0.38
N ALA A 527 3.88 -25.00 0.01
CA ALA A 527 3.63 -23.56 0.01
C ALA A 527 3.83 -22.94 1.39
N ARG A 528 3.64 -23.70 2.47
CA ARG A 528 3.88 -23.25 3.85
C ARG A 528 5.34 -22.87 4.11
N ARG A 529 6.23 -23.43 3.30
CA ARG A 529 7.67 -23.22 3.40
C ARG A 529 8.14 -22.14 2.42
N LEU A 530 7.26 -21.69 1.54
CA LEU A 530 7.57 -20.65 0.58
C LEU A 530 7.66 -19.31 1.31
N THR A 531 8.79 -18.65 1.16
CA THR A 531 9.02 -17.35 1.78
C THR A 531 9.90 -16.48 0.91
N VAL A 532 9.90 -15.17 1.19
CA VAL A 532 10.69 -14.19 0.44
C VAL A 532 12.10 -14.15 1.02
N THR A 533 13.13 -14.08 0.17
CA THR A 533 14.52 -14.00 0.64
C THR A 533 14.81 -12.77 1.49
N ILE A 534 14.02 -11.70 1.47
CA ILE A 534 14.21 -10.57 2.40
C ILE A 534 13.92 -10.93 3.85
N VAL A 535 13.09 -11.95 4.07
CA VAL A 535 12.76 -12.48 5.40
C VAL A 535 13.84 -13.45 5.87
N VAL A 536 14.42 -14.24 4.95
CA VAL A 536 15.42 -15.30 5.24
C VAL A 536 16.88 -14.85 5.01
N GLY A 537 17.08 -13.71 4.35
CA GLY A 537 18.35 -13.20 3.83
C GLY A 537 19.28 -12.60 4.87
N TRP A 538 19.30 -13.14 6.09
CA TRP A 538 20.07 -12.63 7.23
C TRP A 538 21.59 -12.56 7.01
N ARG A 539 22.11 -13.14 5.92
CA ARG A 539 23.54 -13.09 5.60
C ARG A 539 24.03 -11.65 5.43
N ARG A 540 23.14 -10.74 5.03
CA ARG A 540 23.43 -9.31 4.91
C ARG A 540 22.33 -8.52 5.62
N ARG A 541 22.71 -7.72 6.61
CA ARG A 541 21.74 -6.90 7.37
C ARG A 541 20.92 -5.97 6.48
N VAL A 542 21.56 -5.38 5.47
CA VAL A 542 20.87 -4.49 4.51
C VAL A 542 19.78 -5.20 3.70
N GLU A 543 19.86 -6.52 3.54
CA GLU A 543 18.85 -7.35 2.84
C GLU A 543 17.81 -7.94 3.81
N CYS A 544 18.03 -7.84 5.12
CA CYS A 544 17.15 -8.41 6.14
C CYS A 544 16.03 -7.43 6.49
N LEU A 545 14.77 -7.83 6.24
CA LEU A 545 13.58 -7.02 6.50
C LEU A 545 13.52 -6.51 7.95
N PHE A 546 13.94 -7.34 8.91
CA PHE A 546 13.85 -7.04 10.34
C PHE A 546 15.02 -6.22 10.86
N ALA A 547 16.09 -6.05 10.08
CA ALA A 547 17.24 -5.30 10.52
C ALA A 547 16.96 -3.79 10.56
N LEU A 548 17.64 -3.10 11.47
CA LEU A 548 17.60 -1.65 11.57
C LEU A 548 18.12 -0.96 10.30
N GLU A 549 19.12 -1.58 9.66
CA GLU A 549 19.72 -1.16 8.39
C GLU A 549 19.00 -1.75 7.17
N GLY A 550 17.96 -2.55 7.41
CA GLY A 550 17.25 -3.31 6.38
C GLY A 550 16.49 -2.45 5.37
N PRO A 551 15.82 -3.12 4.41
CA PRO A 551 15.05 -2.47 3.37
C PRO A 551 13.98 -1.52 3.93
N LEU A 552 13.74 -0.43 3.20
CA LEU A 552 12.67 0.51 3.43
C LEU A 552 11.45 0.08 2.61
N LEU A 553 10.32 -0.20 3.24
CA LEU A 553 9.10 -0.64 2.58
C LEU A 553 8.13 0.53 2.53
N ILE A 554 7.77 0.96 1.32
CA ILE A 554 6.78 2.01 1.12
C ILE A 554 5.60 1.43 0.35
N ASN A 555 4.41 1.51 0.94
CA ASN A 555 3.17 1.04 0.36
C ASN A 555 2.17 2.19 0.28
N HIS A 556 1.90 2.66 -0.94
CA HIS A 556 0.90 3.70 -1.18
C HIS A 556 -0.46 3.07 -1.41
N TRP A 557 -1.37 3.22 -0.45
CA TRP A 557 -2.76 2.81 -0.58
C TRP A 557 -3.55 3.93 -1.24
N ILE A 558 -3.92 3.73 -2.50
CA ILE A 558 -4.74 4.67 -3.26
C ILE A 558 -6.20 4.41 -2.89
N ILE A 559 -6.70 5.18 -1.94
CA ILE A 559 -8.07 5.04 -1.42
C ILE A 559 -9.05 5.76 -2.34
N ARG A 560 -10.05 5.03 -2.81
CA ARG A 560 -11.25 5.58 -3.45
C ARG A 560 -12.31 5.85 -2.39
N HIS A 561 -12.26 7.04 -1.78
CA HIS A 561 -13.08 7.38 -0.61
C HIS A 561 -14.58 7.17 -0.81
N GLU A 562 -15.08 7.31 -2.04
CA GLU A 562 -16.46 7.03 -2.43
C GLU A 562 -16.89 5.58 -2.19
N LEU A 563 -15.95 4.62 -2.23
CA LEU A 563 -16.22 3.21 -1.94
C LEU A 563 -16.34 2.94 -0.43
N TRP A 564 -15.90 3.88 0.40
CA TRP A 564 -15.84 3.78 1.86
C TRP A 564 -16.87 4.68 2.55
N GLN A 565 -17.89 5.12 1.81
CA GLN A 565 -18.90 6.05 2.27
C GLN A 565 -20.16 5.31 2.79
N PHE A 566 -20.37 5.33 4.11
CA PHE A 566 -21.51 4.69 4.78
C PHE A 566 -22.54 5.72 5.23
N GLY A 567 -23.36 6.17 4.29
CA GLY A 567 -24.39 7.20 4.42
C GLY A 567 -24.05 8.47 3.62
N PRO A 568 -24.68 9.62 3.91
CA PRO A 568 -24.54 10.82 3.09
C PRO A 568 -23.16 11.50 3.18
N GLU A 569 -22.43 11.29 4.28
CA GLU A 569 -21.11 11.90 4.50
C GLU A 569 -19.96 10.89 4.33
N PRO A 570 -18.81 11.31 3.77
CA PRO A 570 -17.60 10.50 3.77
C PRO A 570 -17.05 10.31 5.19
N PRO A 571 -16.16 9.33 5.42
CA PRO A 571 -15.47 9.21 6.69
C PRO A 571 -14.67 10.49 7.01
N LEU A 572 -14.71 10.91 8.27
CA LEU A 572 -13.93 12.03 8.82
C LEU A 572 -12.43 11.70 8.85
N GLU A 573 -12.07 10.46 9.17
CA GLU A 573 -10.69 9.98 9.20
C GLU A 573 -10.61 8.59 8.59
N VAL A 574 -9.50 8.32 7.91
CA VAL A 574 -9.18 7.01 7.34
C VAL A 574 -7.76 6.65 7.72
N LEU A 575 -7.56 5.49 8.33
CA LEU A 575 -6.24 5.01 8.75
C LEU A 575 -6.05 3.53 8.44
N PRO A 576 -4.88 3.13 7.93
CA PRO A 576 -4.47 1.74 7.86
C PRO A 576 -4.62 1.03 9.20
N ALA A 577 -5.18 -0.17 9.17
CA ALA A 577 -5.21 -1.11 10.28
C ALA A 577 -4.33 -2.30 9.92
N GLY A 578 -3.46 -2.71 10.84
CA GLY A 578 -2.58 -3.87 10.68
C GLY A 578 -1.91 -4.22 11.99
N ASP A 579 -1.32 -5.40 12.05
CA ASP A 579 -0.62 -5.93 13.23
C ASP A 579 0.72 -5.24 13.53
N GLY A 580 1.22 -4.40 12.63
CA GLY A 580 2.38 -3.55 12.88
C GLY A 580 3.67 -4.33 13.14
N SER A 581 3.82 -5.51 12.55
CA SER A 581 4.94 -6.42 12.83
C SER A 581 6.17 -6.18 11.94
N ILE A 582 6.05 -5.38 10.87
CA ILE A 582 7.11 -5.18 9.88
C ILE A 582 7.84 -3.86 10.14
N PRO A 583 9.10 -3.86 10.62
CA PRO A 583 9.85 -2.61 10.75
C PRO A 583 10.12 -1.97 9.38
N ASN A 584 10.49 -0.69 9.42
CA ASN A 584 10.88 0.07 8.23
C ASN A 584 9.74 0.19 7.21
N LEU A 585 8.49 0.18 7.70
CA LEU A 585 7.29 0.22 6.89
C LEU A 585 6.65 1.60 6.92
N PHE A 586 6.31 2.10 5.74
CA PHE A 586 5.57 3.33 5.50
C PHE A 586 4.30 2.97 4.73
N LEU A 587 3.17 2.99 5.41
CA LEU A 587 1.86 2.87 4.77
C LEU A 587 1.30 4.27 4.60
N THR A 588 1.05 4.69 3.36
CA THR A 588 0.51 6.03 3.12
C THR A 588 -0.89 5.93 2.53
N VAL A 589 -1.80 6.76 3.02
CA VAL A 589 -3.16 6.94 2.50
C VAL A 589 -3.43 8.42 2.28
N ASP A 590 -4.29 8.74 1.33
CA ASP A 590 -4.78 10.12 1.20
C ASP A 590 -5.80 10.40 2.31
N SER A 591 -5.79 11.62 2.84
CA SER A 591 -6.87 12.10 3.70
C SER A 591 -8.16 12.23 2.89
N PRO A 592 -9.32 11.88 3.49
CA PRO A 592 -10.60 12.13 2.83
C PRO A 592 -10.73 13.61 2.48
N PRO A 593 -11.34 13.94 1.31
CA PRO A 593 -11.51 15.31 0.90
C PRO A 593 -12.32 16.08 1.96
N PRO A 594 -12.00 17.36 2.20
CA PRO A 594 -12.81 18.19 3.09
C PRO A 594 -14.25 18.21 2.60
N THR A 595 -15.21 18.11 3.52
CA THR A 595 -16.63 18.21 3.15
C THR A 595 -16.92 19.61 2.62
N ALA A 596 -17.90 19.77 1.72
CA ALA A 596 -18.30 21.08 1.22
C ALA A 596 -18.63 22.08 2.34
N ALA A 597 -19.16 21.59 3.47
CA ALA A 597 -19.39 22.40 4.67
C ALA A 597 -18.07 22.87 5.34
N ALA A 598 -17.06 22.02 5.40
CA ALA A 598 -15.73 22.39 5.90
C ALA A 598 -15.04 23.37 4.94
N GLU A 599 -15.15 23.16 3.63
CA GLU A 599 -14.66 24.10 2.62
C GLU A 599 -15.37 25.46 2.73
N ALA A 600 -16.69 25.48 2.91
CA ALA A 600 -17.46 26.70 3.09
C ALA A 600 -17.07 27.44 4.38
N ALA A 601 -16.80 26.72 5.47
CA ALA A 601 -16.34 27.31 6.72
C ALA A 601 -14.92 27.89 6.61
N VAL A 602 -14.00 27.21 5.91
CA VAL A 602 -12.65 27.72 5.62
C VAL A 602 -12.72 28.94 4.70
N ALA A 603 -13.56 28.90 3.67
CA ALA A 603 -13.79 30.04 2.77
C ALA A 603 -14.38 31.25 3.52
N ALA A 604 -15.32 31.02 4.44
CA ALA A 604 -15.89 32.06 5.30
C ALA A 604 -14.86 32.64 6.29
N ALA A 605 -13.99 31.82 6.86
CA ALA A 605 -12.90 32.27 7.71
C ALA A 605 -11.82 33.06 6.92
N GLY A 606 -11.64 32.74 5.64
CA GLY A 606 -10.73 33.42 4.72
C GLY A 606 -11.32 34.64 3.98
N ALA A 607 -12.58 35.02 4.25
CA ALA A 607 -13.34 36.04 3.52
C ALA A 607 -12.82 37.50 3.65
N GLY A 608 -11.58 37.69 4.12
CA GLY A 608 -10.80 38.90 3.85
C GLY A 608 -10.25 38.97 2.41
N ALA A 609 -10.33 37.88 1.63
CA ALA A 609 -9.84 37.81 0.25
C ALA A 609 -10.96 38.00 -0.81
N PRO A 610 -10.71 38.70 -1.93
CA PRO A 610 -11.74 39.01 -2.93
C PRO A 610 -12.25 37.74 -3.66
N PRO A 611 -13.57 37.62 -3.88
CA PRO A 611 -14.25 36.40 -4.34
C PRO A 611 -13.81 35.89 -5.73
N ALA A 612 -13.25 36.77 -6.58
CA ALA A 612 -12.77 36.39 -7.92
C ALA A 612 -11.49 35.52 -7.87
N ALA A 613 -10.62 35.70 -6.86
CA ALA A 613 -9.40 34.91 -6.71
C ALA A 613 -9.69 33.48 -6.20
N ALA A 614 -10.69 33.34 -5.33
CA ALA A 614 -11.12 32.04 -4.79
C ALA A 614 -11.75 31.15 -5.87
N ALA A 615 -12.56 31.73 -6.78
CA ALA A 615 -13.19 31.00 -7.88
C ALA A 615 -12.16 30.53 -8.93
N ALA A 616 -11.14 31.34 -9.25
CA ALA A 616 -10.07 30.96 -10.16
C ALA A 616 -9.17 29.84 -9.59
N ALA A 617 -8.88 29.88 -8.28
CA ALA A 617 -8.15 28.81 -7.59
C ALA A 617 -8.94 27.49 -7.50
N ALA A 618 -10.27 27.57 -7.39
CA ALA A 618 -11.15 26.42 -7.42
C ALA A 618 -11.18 25.74 -8.80
N ALA A 619 -11.29 26.52 -9.88
CA ALA A 619 -11.42 26.04 -11.26
C ALA A 619 -10.11 25.53 -11.89
N ALA A 620 -8.95 26.02 -11.45
CA ALA A 620 -7.64 25.55 -11.94
C ALA A 620 -7.18 24.21 -11.32
N GLY A 621 -7.91 23.66 -10.35
CA GLY A 621 -7.50 22.52 -9.52
C GLY A 621 -7.80 21.14 -10.11
N GLY A 622 -7.40 20.89 -11.35
CA GLY A 622 -7.42 19.54 -11.93
C GLY A 622 -6.17 18.75 -11.56
N SER A 623 -5.95 18.44 -10.28
CA SER A 623 -4.86 17.54 -9.89
C SER A 623 -5.09 17.03 -8.47
N SER A 624 -4.78 15.76 -8.27
CA SER A 624 -4.87 14.93 -7.07
C SER A 624 -4.03 15.40 -5.87
N SER A 625 -3.86 16.70 -5.66
CA SER A 625 -2.92 17.30 -4.70
C SER A 625 -3.57 18.08 -3.57
N ARG A 626 -4.90 18.05 -3.43
CA ARG A 626 -5.59 18.79 -2.37
C ARG A 626 -5.71 18.05 -1.03
N SER A 627 -5.42 16.75 -0.99
CA SER A 627 -5.52 15.95 0.23
C SER A 627 -4.17 15.86 0.94
N ASP A 628 -4.18 16.03 2.26
CA ASP A 628 -3.04 15.70 3.10
C ASP A 628 -2.69 14.22 2.97
N LEU A 629 -1.39 13.89 2.99
CA LEU A 629 -0.93 12.51 3.01
C LEU A 629 -0.83 12.04 4.46
N VAL A 630 -1.60 11.03 4.82
CA VAL A 630 -1.49 10.37 6.12
C VAL A 630 -0.54 9.19 5.96
N MET A 631 0.52 9.18 6.75
CA MET A 631 1.50 8.11 6.77
C MET A 631 1.48 7.41 8.12
N VAL A 632 1.28 6.10 8.11
CA VAL A 632 1.60 5.24 9.24
C VAL A 632 3.03 4.77 9.06
N VAL A 633 3.88 5.16 9.99
CA VAL A 633 5.32 4.91 9.95
C VAL A 633 5.68 3.99 11.10
N LEU A 634 6.23 2.81 10.77
CA LEU A 634 6.64 1.81 11.73
C LEU A 634 8.13 1.58 11.63
N LEU A 635 8.86 2.02 12.66
CA LEU A 635 10.31 1.92 12.74
C LEU A 635 10.73 1.28 14.06
N HIS A 636 11.98 0.88 14.12
CA HIS A 636 12.64 0.58 15.39
C HIS A 636 12.69 1.84 16.28
N LYS A 637 12.54 1.69 17.60
CA LYS A 637 12.64 2.83 18.54
C LYS A 637 13.98 3.57 18.42
N LEU A 638 15.07 2.84 18.16
CA LEU A 638 16.37 3.46 17.92
C LEU A 638 16.39 4.33 16.65
N ALA A 639 15.75 3.89 15.56
CA ALA A 639 15.62 4.70 14.35
C ALA A 639 14.76 5.95 14.60
N TRP A 640 13.66 5.82 15.34
CA TRP A 640 12.83 6.96 15.73
C TRP A 640 13.61 8.01 16.51
N ARG A 641 14.39 7.61 17.52
CA ARG A 641 15.23 8.56 18.29
C ARG A 641 16.20 9.33 17.40
N GLN A 642 16.83 8.65 16.44
CA GLN A 642 17.76 9.31 15.51
C GLN A 642 17.01 10.22 14.53
N LEU A 643 15.83 9.80 14.06
CA LEU A 643 15.00 10.59 13.16
C LEU A 643 14.44 11.83 13.86
N ASP A 644 13.97 11.71 15.09
CA ASP A 644 13.50 12.83 15.92
C ASP A 644 14.64 13.83 16.15
N ALA A 645 15.84 13.35 16.47
CA ALA A 645 17.00 14.22 16.62
C ALA A 645 17.36 14.96 15.31
N ALA A 646 17.22 14.30 14.15
CA ALA A 646 17.52 14.89 12.85
C ALA A 646 16.44 15.86 12.35
N THR A 647 15.19 15.68 12.77
CA THR A 647 14.02 16.44 12.30
C THR A 647 13.47 17.42 13.32
N GLY A 648 14.02 17.46 14.53
CA GLY A 648 13.45 18.23 15.65
C GLY A 648 12.13 17.65 16.18
N GLY A 649 11.83 16.37 15.89
CA GLY A 649 10.60 15.69 16.26
C GLY A 649 9.41 15.97 15.33
N ASP A 650 9.59 16.73 14.25
CA ASP A 650 8.54 17.02 13.27
C ASP A 650 8.90 16.41 11.89
N LEU A 651 8.59 15.12 11.75
CA LEU A 651 8.78 14.43 10.47
C LEU A 651 7.91 15.05 9.36
N ALA A 652 6.73 15.56 9.66
CA ALA A 652 5.83 16.14 8.66
C ALA A 652 6.41 17.41 8.03
N ALA A 653 7.12 18.23 8.80
CA ALA A 653 7.81 19.41 8.29
C ALA A 653 9.14 19.08 7.58
N ALA A 654 9.84 18.03 8.03
CA ALA A 654 11.11 17.60 7.43
C ALA A 654 10.95 16.94 6.05
N LEU A 655 9.79 16.30 5.84
CA LEU A 655 9.26 15.95 4.53
C LEU A 655 8.87 17.23 3.84
#